data_AF-A0A964C708-F1
#
_entry.id   AF-A0A964C708-F1
#
_cell.length_a   1.000
_cell.length_b   1.000
_cell.length_c   1.000
_cell.angle_alpha   90.00
_cell.angle_beta   90.00
_cell.angle_gamma   90.00
#
_symmetry.space_group_name_H-M   'P 1'
#
loop_
_entity.id
_entity.type
_entity.pdbx_description
1 polymer ?
#
loop_
_entity_poly.entity_id
_entity_poly.type
_entity_poly.pdbx_seq_one_letter_code
_entity_poly.pdbx_strand_id
1 'polypeptide(L)'
;MQQIKKPDRIPEACSQAQKKRFFTFLQRVLVGTLASTLLNLSILFPSPSFAEVVLGVVRSSENSPDWVKITTRLWESGIAYKPINLEDIKNLADLAGVNVLFLPNIETLSPAQIKVLEAWTKQGGRLIASGPVGRSSPALVRQSLRSLLGAYWAFPLTQRGAVQPRTRCRDLACTASSNWVPAEQKNASVQGGVLIPADANSQTVATWKDSSGSSAAIATDRATYLGWRWGSDGSPNIDSAWLRASIARWGGTIGAPAKPPTAAAPPLPNPPSRVTRNTPSSPRNTPLSRLSPSPPLPEPVPATFTDPSDQSAPAGLDVQANSNKPIVSIEAYLMRQELTNLLGRFESALTAANSGNTAVNLNAATPPQLVASTNSVGEPAQSRPLVLQGATTRAIAQARQVLQNFDQLLQEQKYAQARQQWVQARQLLWQNYPQEGQRVGAEIRAVWLDRGTIVAARSEQGLAAVFDRLAAAGINTVFFETLNAGYPIYPSQVAPQQNPLTVGWDPLESAVKLARERGMELHAWIWTFATGNKRHNTLIGKPGSYPGPVLSAYPNWANIDNKGRTQNPNDGKFYLDPANPEARSYLLRIINEITSRYKVDGVQLDYIRYPFQDDNAGFVYGYGAAARQQFKQLTGTDPVNISPSSGNLWRQWVEFKTNQINSFVAEVSQLLRQNYPRTILSVAVFPHPESQRIYKIQQNWEVWARQGIVDLIVPMTYALDTNRLQRITEPLAKEQMLGSALISPSVKLLTLPEVVAIDQIQALRDLPTGGYAIFAVESINSGMQGFFNRTQGRSVRSTSASEPIPYRQPFAAAASRYTALKQEWSFLLANNQLRVSESELKVLKSRSDELGLALSRLAATPSGESLATAKRLLASFQSQFQSSMRLHSGENSYQVQTWQNRLESLDMLLRYGERVELNRR
;
A
#
# COMPACT_ATOMS: atom_id res chain seq x y z
N MET A 1 -59.85 -6.24 -22.43
CA MET A 1 -61.16 -6.92 -22.41
C MET A 1 -61.31 -7.66 -21.08
N GLN A 2 -62.35 -7.28 -20.31
CA GLN A 2 -63.12 -8.01 -19.25
C GLN A 2 -62.34 -8.94 -18.28
N GLN A 3 -62.16 -8.65 -16.98
CA GLN A 3 -63.11 -8.52 -15.84
C GLN A 3 -64.23 -9.59 -15.77
N ILE A 4 -64.16 -10.49 -14.76
CA ILE A 4 -65.30 -10.96 -13.94
C ILE A 4 -64.83 -11.19 -12.49
N LYS A 5 -65.66 -10.78 -11.52
CA LYS A 5 -65.48 -10.71 -10.05
C LYS A 5 -66.25 -11.84 -9.31
N LYS A 6 -65.66 -12.32 -8.19
CA LYS A 6 -66.20 -12.73 -6.85
C LYS A 6 -67.38 -13.75 -6.73
N PRO A 7 -67.45 -14.58 -5.65
CA PRO A 7 -67.94 -14.08 -4.35
C PRO A 7 -67.33 -14.70 -3.06
N ASP A 8 -67.60 -13.98 -1.97
CA ASP A 8 -67.37 -14.30 -0.56
C ASP A 8 -68.36 -15.36 -0.02
N ARG A 9 -67.92 -16.23 0.92
CA ARG A 9 -68.48 -16.46 2.28
C ARG A 9 -68.22 -17.87 2.82
N ILE A 10 -67.76 -17.89 4.06
CA ILE A 10 -67.60 -19.02 4.99
C ILE A 10 -68.98 -19.47 5.50
N PRO A 11 -69.13 -20.74 5.93
CA PRO A 11 -69.72 -20.94 7.26
C PRO A 11 -68.90 -21.86 8.15
N GLU A 12 -68.98 -21.48 9.44
CA GLU A 12 -68.40 -22.09 10.62
C GLU A 12 -68.87 -23.53 10.83
N ALA A 13 -67.98 -24.37 11.39
CA ALA A 13 -68.24 -25.04 12.66
C ALA A 13 -66.97 -25.80 13.09
N CYS A 14 -66.26 -25.26 14.09
CA CYS A 14 -65.50 -26.15 14.98
C CYS A 14 -65.76 -25.80 16.44
N SER A 15 -66.05 -26.88 17.16
CA SER A 15 -66.72 -26.91 18.45
C SER A 15 -65.87 -26.36 19.59
N GLN A 16 -66.52 -26.00 20.70
CA GLN A 16 -65.87 -25.55 21.93
C GLN A 16 -64.81 -26.52 22.49
N ALA A 17 -64.79 -27.79 22.07
CA ALA A 17 -63.77 -28.76 22.46
C ALA A 17 -62.38 -28.45 21.84
N GLN A 18 -62.33 -27.85 20.66
CA GLN A 18 -61.08 -27.39 20.04
C GLN A 18 -60.59 -26.07 20.64
N LYS A 19 -61.51 -25.15 21.03
CA LYS A 19 -61.14 -23.93 21.77
C LYS A 19 -60.55 -24.25 23.14
N LYS A 20 -61.05 -25.29 23.84
CA LYS A 20 -60.50 -25.71 25.14
C LYS A 20 -59.09 -26.32 25.02
N ARG A 21 -58.85 -27.15 24.00
CA ARG A 21 -57.50 -27.70 23.71
C ARG A 21 -56.51 -26.62 23.24
N PHE A 22 -56.96 -25.63 22.47
CA PHE A 22 -56.11 -24.51 22.05
C PHE A 22 -55.77 -23.57 23.22
N PHE A 23 -56.72 -23.30 24.13
CA PHE A 23 -56.45 -22.49 25.33
C PHE A 23 -55.56 -23.22 26.36
N THR A 24 -55.68 -24.54 26.52
CA THR A 24 -54.80 -25.30 27.43
C THR A 24 -53.38 -25.44 26.86
N PHE A 25 -53.24 -25.47 25.53
CA PHE A 25 -51.94 -25.44 24.86
C PHE A 25 -51.31 -24.04 24.90
N LEU A 26 -52.08 -22.97 24.66
CA LEU A 26 -51.58 -21.60 24.78
C LEU A 26 -51.22 -21.23 26.23
N GLN A 27 -51.97 -21.69 27.24
CA GLN A 27 -51.59 -21.49 28.65
C GLN A 27 -50.31 -22.26 29.02
N ARG A 28 -50.08 -23.46 28.48
CA ARG A 28 -48.81 -24.19 28.73
C ARG A 28 -47.63 -23.62 27.95
N VAL A 29 -47.86 -23.02 26.77
CA VAL A 29 -46.81 -22.34 25.99
C VAL A 29 -46.50 -20.94 26.54
N LEU A 30 -47.48 -20.20 27.09
CA LEU A 30 -47.26 -18.91 27.76
C LEU A 30 -46.78 -19.01 29.21
N VAL A 31 -46.99 -20.13 29.92
CA VAL A 31 -46.40 -20.36 31.25
C VAL A 31 -45.02 -21.03 31.17
N GLY A 32 -44.69 -21.71 30.07
CA GLY A 32 -43.36 -22.29 29.81
C GLY A 32 -42.30 -21.30 29.27
N THR A 33 -42.70 -20.06 28.94
CA THR A 33 -41.76 -19.00 28.47
C THR A 33 -41.71 -17.78 29.39
N LEU A 34 -42.42 -17.80 30.52
CA LEU A 34 -42.40 -16.76 31.56
C LEU A 34 -41.81 -17.21 32.91
N ALA A 35 -41.34 -18.47 33.01
CA ALA A 35 -40.65 -19.00 34.19
C ALA A 35 -39.15 -19.31 33.98
N SER A 36 -38.61 -19.05 32.77
CA SER A 36 -37.17 -19.22 32.45
C SER A 36 -36.42 -17.87 32.40
N THR A 37 -37.12 -16.77 32.65
CA THR A 37 -36.61 -15.39 32.63
C THR A 37 -36.68 -14.69 34.00
N LEU A 38 -36.96 -15.42 35.08
CA LEU A 38 -37.07 -14.87 36.44
C LEU A 38 -36.38 -15.69 37.56
N LEU A 39 -35.50 -16.64 37.22
CA LEU A 39 -34.62 -17.30 38.21
C LEU A 39 -33.21 -17.56 37.67
N ASN A 40 -32.59 -16.50 37.16
CA ASN A 40 -31.12 -16.35 37.08
C ASN A 40 -30.70 -14.90 37.39
N LEU A 41 -31.43 -14.29 38.34
CA LEU A 41 -31.03 -13.08 39.06
C LEU A 41 -30.55 -13.54 40.44
N SER A 42 -29.30 -14.04 40.54
CA SER A 42 -28.47 -14.13 41.76
C SER A 42 -27.17 -14.93 41.54
N ILE A 43 -26.62 -14.96 40.33
CA ILE A 43 -25.16 -14.94 40.20
C ILE A 43 -24.88 -13.67 39.43
N LEU A 44 -24.80 -12.58 40.20
CA LEU A 44 -23.91 -11.48 39.87
C LEU A 44 -22.56 -12.15 39.59
N PHE A 45 -22.25 -12.46 38.32
CA PHE A 45 -20.89 -12.20 37.89
C PHE A 45 -20.69 -10.74 38.29
N PRO A 46 -19.73 -10.43 39.17
CA PRO A 46 -19.36 -9.05 39.27
C PRO A 46 -19.07 -8.64 37.83
N SER A 47 -19.84 -7.70 37.28
CA SER A 47 -19.18 -6.63 36.55
C SER A 47 -17.94 -6.37 37.38
N PRO A 48 -16.72 -6.41 36.85
CA PRO A 48 -15.65 -5.81 37.61
C PRO A 48 -16.18 -4.40 37.87
N SER A 49 -16.69 -4.19 39.09
CA SER A 49 -16.53 -2.99 39.84
C SER A 49 -15.06 -2.74 39.58
N PHE A 50 -14.79 -1.86 38.63
CA PHE A 50 -13.46 -1.33 38.49
C PHE A 50 -13.27 -0.68 39.85
N ALA A 51 -12.63 -1.43 40.75
CA ALA A 51 -11.88 -0.88 41.84
C ALA A 51 -11.20 0.36 41.26
N GLU A 52 -11.42 1.47 41.96
CA GLU A 52 -10.94 2.82 41.69
C GLU A 52 -9.86 2.84 40.58
N VAL A 53 -10.15 3.44 39.41
CA VAL A 53 -9.21 3.40 38.29
C VAL A 53 -7.87 3.99 38.72
N VAL A 54 -6.87 3.13 38.85
CA VAL A 54 -5.50 3.55 39.15
C VAL A 54 -4.83 3.94 37.85
N LEU A 55 -4.70 5.26 37.65
CA LEU A 55 -3.99 5.85 36.51
C LEU A 55 -2.48 5.87 36.78
N GLY A 56 -1.71 5.07 36.05
CA GLY A 56 -0.26 5.21 35.99
C GLY A 56 0.12 6.30 34.98
N VAL A 57 1.02 7.22 35.34
CA VAL A 57 1.50 8.26 34.42
C VAL A 57 3.00 8.10 34.24
N VAL A 58 3.42 7.86 33.00
CA VAL A 58 4.81 7.55 32.70
C VAL A 58 5.66 8.81 32.59
N ARG A 59 6.75 8.84 33.36
CA ARG A 59 7.80 9.86 33.30
C ARG A 59 9.01 9.32 32.54
N SER A 60 9.57 10.11 31.64
CA SER A 60 10.85 9.82 30.99
C SER A 60 11.75 11.05 31.03
N SER A 61 13.00 10.90 30.58
CA SER A 61 13.90 12.04 30.35
C SER A 61 13.32 13.05 29.36
N GLU A 62 12.52 12.60 28.39
CA GLU A 62 11.95 13.42 27.31
C GLU A 62 10.80 14.33 27.80
N ASN A 63 9.98 13.86 28.74
CA ASN A 63 8.87 14.65 29.29
C ASN A 63 9.19 15.29 30.66
N SER A 64 10.35 14.99 31.24
CA SER A 64 10.81 15.55 32.51
C SER A 64 10.86 17.09 32.54
N PRO A 65 11.28 17.80 31.46
CA PRO A 65 11.28 19.27 31.44
C PRO A 65 9.88 19.88 31.59
N ASP A 66 8.84 19.19 31.12
CA ASP A 66 7.44 19.64 31.23
C ASP A 66 6.68 18.95 32.37
N TRP A 67 7.36 18.15 33.20
CA TRP A 67 6.71 17.29 34.20
C TRP A 67 5.83 18.07 35.18
N VAL A 68 6.29 19.23 35.66
CA VAL A 68 5.51 20.11 36.54
C VAL A 68 4.20 20.56 35.88
N LYS A 69 4.24 20.87 34.57
CA LYS A 69 3.03 21.27 33.84
C LYS A 69 2.11 20.07 33.61
N ILE A 70 2.67 18.91 33.26
CA ILE A 70 1.93 17.65 33.09
C ILE A 70 1.18 17.29 34.39
N THR A 71 1.85 17.33 35.54
CA THR A 71 1.26 17.00 36.84
C THR A 71 0.28 18.06 37.33
N THR A 72 0.51 19.34 37.01
CA THR A 72 -0.47 20.41 37.27
C THR A 72 -1.77 20.14 36.51
N ARG A 73 -1.70 19.76 35.22
CA ARG A 73 -2.89 19.40 34.42
C ARG A 73 -3.61 18.16 34.97
N LEU A 74 -2.85 17.17 35.44
CA LEU A 74 -3.43 15.98 36.08
C LEU A 74 -4.16 16.34 37.38
N TRP A 75 -3.60 17.24 38.18
CA TRP A 75 -4.24 17.73 39.40
C TRP A 75 -5.53 18.52 39.10
N GLU A 76 -5.50 19.44 38.13
CA GLU A 76 -6.69 20.18 37.67
C GLU A 76 -7.77 19.24 37.11
N SER A 77 -7.38 18.10 36.55
CA SER A 77 -8.32 17.07 36.11
C SER A 77 -9.03 16.35 37.25
N GLY A 78 -8.55 16.46 38.50
CA GLY A 78 -9.15 15.82 39.67
C GLY A 78 -9.02 14.29 39.68
N ILE A 79 -8.12 13.72 38.88
CA ILE A 79 -7.89 12.28 38.76
C ILE A 79 -6.65 11.90 39.59
N ALA A 80 -6.81 10.98 40.54
CA ALA A 80 -5.69 10.39 41.27
C ALA A 80 -4.78 9.60 40.31
N TYR A 81 -3.47 9.75 40.46
CA TYR A 81 -2.51 9.08 39.59
C TYR A 81 -1.22 8.68 40.33
N LYS A 82 -0.54 7.65 39.79
CA LYS A 82 0.75 7.16 40.26
C LYS A 82 1.84 7.44 39.20
N PRO A 83 2.86 8.26 39.50
CA PRO A 83 4.04 8.40 38.63
C PRO A 83 4.78 7.06 38.48
N ILE A 84 5.23 6.75 37.26
CA ILE A 84 6.04 5.56 36.95
C ILE A 84 7.18 6.01 36.05
N ASN A 85 8.44 5.77 36.41
CA ASN A 85 9.52 6.08 35.47
C ASN A 85 9.58 5.02 34.37
N LEU A 86 9.75 5.45 33.13
CA LEU A 86 9.81 4.56 31.96
C LEU A 86 10.93 3.52 32.08
N GLU A 87 12.05 3.90 32.70
CA GLU A 87 13.22 3.03 32.95
C GLU A 87 12.92 1.90 33.95
N ASP A 88 11.88 2.05 34.78
CA ASP A 88 11.48 1.06 35.78
C ASP A 88 10.53 0.00 35.18
N ILE A 89 10.01 0.20 33.96
CA ILE A 89 9.12 -0.77 33.28
C ILE A 89 9.96 -1.83 32.57
N LYS A 90 10.32 -2.90 33.29
CA LYS A 90 11.18 -4.00 32.82
C LYS A 90 10.43 -5.31 32.67
N ASN A 91 9.38 -5.52 33.47
CA ASN A 91 8.55 -6.72 33.49
C ASN A 91 7.09 -6.38 33.90
N LEU A 92 6.20 -7.38 33.87
CA LEU A 92 4.77 -7.17 34.15
C LEU A 92 4.47 -6.73 35.59
N ALA A 93 5.28 -7.14 36.57
CA ALA A 93 5.06 -6.80 37.98
C ALA A 93 5.25 -5.31 38.24
N ASP A 94 6.04 -4.62 37.42
CA ASP A 94 6.29 -3.18 37.52
C ASP A 94 5.02 -2.34 37.24
N LEU A 95 4.02 -2.93 36.57
CA LEU A 95 2.70 -2.34 36.29
C LEU A 95 1.58 -2.93 37.16
N ALA A 96 1.92 -3.70 38.20
CA ALA A 96 0.92 -4.29 39.09
C ALA A 96 0.07 -3.20 39.79
N GLY A 97 -1.25 -3.41 39.81
CA GLY A 97 -2.21 -2.47 40.40
C GLY A 97 -2.48 -1.21 39.58
N VAL A 98 -1.96 -1.13 38.34
CA VAL A 98 -2.29 -0.06 37.38
C VAL A 98 -3.21 -0.65 36.31
N ASN A 99 -4.32 0.05 36.04
CA ASN A 99 -5.37 -0.44 35.14
C ASN A 99 -5.43 0.40 33.86
N VAL A 100 -5.03 1.67 33.95
CA VAL A 100 -4.86 2.60 32.83
C VAL A 100 -3.46 3.20 32.91
N LEU A 101 -2.71 3.17 31.81
CA LEU A 101 -1.37 3.75 31.72
C LEU A 101 -1.36 4.88 30.71
N PHE A 102 -0.95 6.07 31.16
CA PHE A 102 -0.82 7.27 30.34
C PHE A 102 0.64 7.51 29.95
N LEU A 103 0.87 7.67 28.65
CA LEU A 103 2.17 7.94 28.01
C LEU A 103 2.20 9.40 27.49
N PRO A 104 2.42 10.41 28.36
CA PRO A 104 2.47 11.79 27.92
C PRO A 104 3.80 12.12 27.25
N ASN A 105 3.77 12.37 25.94
CA ASN A 105 4.89 12.91 25.15
C ASN A 105 6.16 12.03 25.15
N ILE A 106 6.00 10.70 25.19
CA ILE A 106 7.12 9.74 25.24
C ILE A 106 7.57 9.35 23.82
N GLU A 107 8.62 9.96 23.27
CA GLU A 107 9.01 9.72 21.88
C GLU A 107 9.82 8.42 21.68
N THR A 108 10.45 7.93 22.74
CA THR A 108 11.35 6.76 22.67
C THR A 108 10.96 5.66 23.65
N LEU A 109 10.76 4.44 23.13
CA LEU A 109 10.59 3.20 23.89
C LEU A 109 11.56 2.13 23.37
N SER A 110 12.02 1.29 24.28
CA SER A 110 12.85 0.13 23.95
C SER A 110 12.02 -1.09 23.54
N PRO A 111 12.62 -2.06 22.82
CA PRO A 111 11.99 -3.35 22.53
C PRO A 111 11.57 -4.16 23.78
N ALA A 112 12.25 -3.98 24.92
CA ALA A 112 11.87 -4.65 26.17
C ALA A 112 10.59 -4.02 26.76
N GLN A 113 10.57 -2.69 26.86
CA GLN A 113 9.42 -1.94 27.38
C GLN A 113 8.15 -2.20 26.56
N ILE A 114 8.26 -2.21 25.22
CA ILE A 114 7.07 -2.44 24.39
C ILE A 114 6.49 -3.85 24.56
N LYS A 115 7.32 -4.88 24.77
CA LYS A 115 6.86 -6.24 25.06
C LYS A 115 6.09 -6.30 26.38
N VAL A 116 6.53 -5.56 27.40
CA VAL A 116 5.83 -5.46 28.69
C VAL A 116 4.47 -4.80 28.48
N LEU A 117 4.40 -3.70 27.73
CA LEU A 117 3.14 -3.02 27.42
C LEU A 117 2.17 -3.91 26.61
N GLU A 118 2.66 -4.67 25.64
CA GLU A 118 1.87 -5.64 24.89
C GLU A 118 1.32 -6.77 25.78
N ALA A 119 2.15 -7.29 26.69
CA ALA A 119 1.71 -8.33 27.62
C ALA A 119 0.70 -7.79 28.64
N TRP A 120 0.91 -6.57 29.15
CA TRP A 120 0.02 -5.92 30.12
C TRP A 120 -1.34 -5.55 29.52
N THR A 121 -1.36 -5.01 28.29
CA THR A 121 -2.61 -4.73 27.57
C THR A 121 -3.39 -6.00 27.23
N LYS A 122 -2.72 -7.12 26.95
CA LYS A 122 -3.37 -8.43 26.81
C LYS A 122 -4.05 -8.92 28.09
N GLN A 123 -3.56 -8.52 29.26
CA GLN A 123 -4.17 -8.81 30.57
C GLN A 123 -5.32 -7.85 30.93
N GLY A 124 -5.73 -6.96 30.02
CA GLY A 124 -6.85 -6.05 30.23
C GLY A 124 -6.43 -4.61 30.52
N GLY A 125 -5.14 -4.30 30.56
CA GLY A 125 -4.65 -2.93 30.68
C GLY A 125 -5.14 -2.02 29.54
N ARG A 126 -5.26 -0.72 29.82
CA ARG A 126 -5.71 0.31 28.86
C ARG A 126 -4.67 1.40 28.69
N LEU A 127 -4.51 1.90 27.47
CA LEU A 127 -3.50 2.91 27.15
C LEU A 127 -4.11 4.26 26.85
N ILE A 128 -3.51 5.31 27.37
CA ILE A 128 -3.70 6.67 26.89
C ILE A 128 -2.34 7.16 26.38
N ALA A 129 -2.31 7.72 25.19
CA ALA A 129 -1.10 8.29 24.60
C ALA A 129 -1.36 9.74 24.19
N SER A 130 -0.38 10.62 24.35
CA SER A 130 -0.46 11.99 23.84
C SER A 130 0.86 12.44 23.22
N GLY A 131 0.78 13.22 22.16
CA GLY A 131 1.97 13.73 21.48
C GLY A 131 2.65 12.67 20.59
N PRO A 132 3.91 12.89 20.19
CA PRO A 132 4.63 12.03 19.26
C PRO A 132 5.12 10.70 19.87
N VAL A 133 4.24 9.95 20.53
CA VAL A 133 4.57 8.69 21.20
C VAL A 133 5.24 7.70 20.26
N GLY A 134 6.43 7.24 20.64
CA GLY A 134 7.20 6.25 19.89
C GLY A 134 7.88 6.76 18.63
N ARG A 135 7.75 8.05 18.28
CA ARG A 135 8.26 8.60 17.02
C ARG A 135 9.76 8.32 16.79
N SER A 136 10.55 8.37 17.85
CA SER A 136 12.01 8.19 17.84
C SER A 136 12.44 6.75 18.20
N SER A 137 11.48 5.84 18.38
CA SER A 137 11.75 4.43 18.72
C SER A 137 12.21 3.60 17.52
N PRO A 138 12.86 2.43 17.72
CA PRO A 138 13.20 1.50 16.64
C PRO A 138 11.98 1.04 15.82
N ALA A 139 12.18 0.64 14.56
CA ALA A 139 11.08 0.34 13.63
C ALA A 139 10.08 -0.70 14.14
N LEU A 140 10.56 -1.80 14.73
CA LEU A 140 9.71 -2.83 15.33
C LEU A 140 8.90 -2.29 16.52
N VAL A 141 9.50 -1.44 17.35
CA VAL A 141 8.81 -0.78 18.46
C VAL A 141 7.71 0.14 17.94
N ARG A 142 7.97 0.90 16.87
CA ARG A 142 6.95 1.75 16.22
C ARG A 142 5.81 0.93 15.64
N GLN A 143 6.08 -0.25 15.08
CA GLN A 143 5.05 -1.15 14.58
C GLN A 143 4.17 -1.71 15.71
N SER A 144 4.79 -2.17 16.79
CA SER A 144 4.07 -2.61 18.00
C SER A 144 3.22 -1.50 18.60
N LEU A 145 3.77 -0.27 18.72
CA LEU A 145 3.03 0.90 19.21
C LEU A 145 1.84 1.25 18.31
N ARG A 146 1.99 1.15 16.99
CA ARG A 146 0.88 1.35 16.03
C ARG A 146 -0.27 0.40 16.31
N SER A 147 0.03 -0.89 16.51
CA SER A 147 -0.98 -1.90 16.82
C SER A 147 -1.61 -1.69 18.20
N LEU A 148 -0.81 -1.31 19.21
CA LEU A 148 -1.28 -1.11 20.57
C LEU A 148 -2.15 0.13 20.72
N LEU A 149 -1.77 1.23 20.08
CA LEU A 149 -2.45 2.51 20.19
C LEU A 149 -3.56 2.68 19.13
N GLY A 150 -3.61 1.79 18.13
CA GLY A 150 -4.46 1.94 16.95
C GLY A 150 -4.13 3.16 16.09
N ALA A 151 -3.00 3.82 16.34
CA ALA A 151 -2.61 4.99 15.59
C ALA A 151 -1.13 5.28 15.74
N TYR A 152 -0.62 6.15 14.88
CA TYR A 152 0.69 6.77 15.06
C TYR A 152 0.66 8.26 14.75
N TRP A 153 1.58 8.97 15.38
CA TRP A 153 1.88 10.35 15.04
C TRP A 153 2.54 10.44 13.66
N ALA A 154 1.86 11.10 12.72
CA ALA A 154 2.39 11.29 11.38
C ALA A 154 3.34 12.49 11.32
N PHE A 155 2.83 13.68 11.61
CA PHE A 155 3.59 14.93 11.57
C PHE A 155 2.94 15.99 12.46
N PRO A 156 3.73 16.92 13.03
CA PRO A 156 3.20 18.05 13.79
C PRO A 156 2.45 19.03 12.88
N LEU A 157 1.47 19.73 13.44
CA LEU A 157 0.86 20.90 12.81
C LEU A 157 1.83 22.08 12.81
N THR A 158 1.74 22.93 11.79
CA THR A 158 2.57 24.14 11.67
C THR A 158 2.06 25.30 12.53
N GLN A 159 0.79 25.28 12.91
CA GLN A 159 0.15 26.22 13.80
C GLN A 159 -0.70 25.47 14.81
N ARG A 160 -1.08 26.15 15.91
CA ARG A 160 -2.01 25.58 16.87
C ARG A 160 -3.36 25.33 16.19
N GLY A 161 -3.91 24.13 16.36
CA GLY A 161 -5.18 23.71 15.79
C GLY A 161 -6.27 23.61 16.85
N ALA A 162 -7.51 23.91 16.46
CA ALA A 162 -8.68 23.62 17.29
C ALA A 162 -9.10 22.15 17.12
N VAL A 163 -9.26 21.44 18.23
CA VAL A 163 -9.76 20.07 18.27
C VAL A 163 -11.28 20.09 18.14
N GLN A 164 -11.81 19.43 17.12
CA GLN A 164 -13.24 19.29 16.87
C GLN A 164 -13.69 17.85 17.18
N PRO A 165 -14.34 17.60 18.33
CA PRO A 165 -14.88 16.29 18.66
C PRO A 165 -15.99 15.89 17.67
N ARG A 166 -16.04 14.61 17.28
CA ARG A 166 -17.13 14.10 16.44
C ARG A 166 -18.32 13.74 17.33
N THR A 167 -19.33 14.62 17.40
CA THR A 167 -20.49 14.46 18.30
C THR A 167 -21.81 14.13 17.59
N ARG A 168 -21.85 14.15 16.24
CA ARG A 168 -23.05 13.84 15.44
C ARG A 168 -22.77 12.71 14.46
N CYS A 169 -23.25 11.52 14.78
CA CYS A 169 -23.05 10.29 14.01
C CYS A 169 -24.39 9.76 13.47
N ARG A 170 -24.41 9.27 12.23
CA ARG A 170 -25.59 8.66 11.59
C ARG A 170 -25.58 7.13 11.55
N ASP A 171 -24.43 6.49 11.84
CA ASP A 171 -24.29 5.04 11.87
C ASP A 171 -23.92 4.51 13.27
N LEU A 172 -24.31 3.26 13.56
CA LEU A 172 -24.15 2.60 14.87
C LEU A 172 -22.68 2.49 15.34
N ALA A 173 -21.72 2.35 14.42
CA ALA A 173 -20.31 2.21 14.74
C ALA A 173 -19.68 3.55 15.18
N CYS A 174 -20.10 4.64 14.54
CA CYS A 174 -19.78 6.01 14.93
C CYS A 174 -20.46 6.35 16.26
N THR A 175 -21.73 6.00 16.47
CA THR A 175 -22.45 6.25 17.73
C THR A 175 -21.78 5.58 18.93
N ALA A 176 -21.34 4.32 18.82
CA ALA A 176 -20.65 3.61 19.90
C ALA A 176 -19.30 4.26 20.29
N SER A 177 -18.70 5.04 19.39
CA SER A 177 -17.35 5.60 19.54
C SER A 177 -17.31 7.10 19.79
N SER A 178 -18.40 7.82 19.55
CA SER A 178 -18.53 9.25 19.84
C SER A 178 -19.23 9.57 21.16
N ASN A 179 -19.99 8.64 21.75
CA ASN A 179 -20.86 8.97 22.90
C ASN A 179 -20.10 9.33 24.19
N TRP A 180 -18.80 9.03 24.26
CA TRP A 180 -17.94 9.35 25.40
C TRP A 180 -17.06 10.58 25.16
N VAL A 181 -16.98 11.10 23.93
CA VAL A 181 -16.07 12.23 23.65
C VAL A 181 -16.57 13.51 24.33
N PRO A 182 -15.67 14.41 24.77
CA PRO A 182 -16.08 15.67 25.36
C PRO A 182 -16.93 16.50 24.39
N ALA A 183 -17.90 17.25 24.92
CA ALA A 183 -18.63 18.26 24.15
C ALA A 183 -17.68 19.30 23.55
N GLU A 184 -18.12 19.97 22.48
CA GLU A 184 -17.29 20.93 21.73
C GLU A 184 -16.67 21.98 22.64
N GLN A 185 -15.32 22.05 22.64
CA GLN A 185 -14.58 23.03 23.43
C GLN A 185 -14.37 24.30 22.62
N LYS A 186 -15.33 25.23 22.72
CA LYS A 186 -15.25 26.53 22.05
C LYS A 186 -13.96 27.26 22.47
N ASN A 187 -13.21 27.74 21.47
CA ASN A 187 -12.04 28.63 21.59
C ASN A 187 -10.75 28.03 22.18
N ALA A 188 -10.56 26.71 22.19
CA ALA A 188 -9.31 26.10 22.64
C ALA A 188 -8.47 25.55 21.48
N SER A 189 -7.30 26.16 21.24
CA SER A 189 -6.35 25.77 20.20
C SER A 189 -5.05 25.25 20.84
N VAL A 190 -4.54 24.12 20.35
CA VAL A 190 -3.39 23.41 20.92
C VAL A 190 -2.33 23.13 19.86
N GLN A 191 -1.06 23.06 20.28
CA GLN A 191 -0.02 22.58 19.38
C GLN A 191 -0.17 21.07 19.18
N GLY A 192 -0.56 20.70 17.97
CA GLY A 192 -0.97 19.35 17.64
C GLY A 192 -0.10 18.69 16.57
N GLY A 193 -0.55 17.52 16.14
CA GLY A 193 -0.08 16.77 15.00
C GLY A 193 -1.18 15.85 14.50
N VAL A 194 -1.02 15.39 13.27
CA VAL A 194 -1.96 14.48 12.64
C VAL A 194 -1.70 13.06 13.12
N LEU A 195 -2.74 12.41 13.64
CA LEU A 195 -2.73 10.98 13.90
C LEU A 195 -3.24 10.21 12.68
N ILE A 196 -2.61 9.09 12.37
CA ILE A 196 -3.08 8.18 11.31
C ILE A 196 -3.58 6.88 11.97
N PRO A 197 -4.84 6.46 11.71
CA PRO A 197 -5.36 5.18 12.20
C PRO A 197 -4.53 4.02 11.67
N ALA A 198 -4.24 3.03 12.51
CA ALA A 198 -3.38 1.90 12.17
C ALA A 198 -4.15 0.67 11.63
N ASP A 199 -5.43 0.55 11.97
CA ASP A 199 -6.27 -0.60 11.59
C ASP A 199 -7.77 -0.27 11.54
N ALA A 200 -8.62 -1.26 11.20
CA ALA A 200 -10.07 -1.11 11.12
C ALA A 200 -10.77 -0.86 12.47
N ASN A 201 -10.11 -1.16 13.59
CA ASN A 201 -10.63 -0.90 14.94
C ASN A 201 -10.28 0.52 15.43
N SER A 202 -9.52 1.26 14.62
CA SER A 202 -9.00 2.59 14.93
C SER A 202 -9.96 3.65 14.41
N GLN A 203 -10.61 4.36 15.33
CA GLN A 203 -11.67 5.30 15.01
C GLN A 203 -11.23 6.73 15.30
N THR A 204 -11.32 7.60 14.29
CA THR A 204 -11.12 9.03 14.47
C THR A 204 -12.29 9.61 15.27
N VAL A 205 -12.01 10.02 16.50
CA VAL A 205 -12.98 10.56 17.46
C VAL A 205 -12.93 12.08 17.59
N ALA A 206 -11.85 12.71 17.10
CA ALA A 206 -11.78 14.14 16.85
C ALA A 206 -10.94 14.46 15.62
N THR A 207 -11.26 15.56 14.95
CA THR A 207 -10.53 16.11 13.81
C THR A 207 -10.01 17.50 14.11
N TRP A 208 -9.05 17.96 13.34
CA TRP A 208 -8.61 19.35 13.34
C TRP A 208 -9.55 20.19 12.46
N LYS A 209 -10.05 21.31 12.98
CA LYS A 209 -11.09 22.14 12.33
C LYS A 209 -10.68 22.67 10.94
N ASP A 210 -9.39 22.97 10.75
CA ASP A 210 -8.89 23.69 9.55
C ASP A 210 -7.88 22.88 8.70
N SER A 211 -7.68 21.58 8.96
CA SER A 211 -6.69 20.75 8.24
C SER A 211 -7.31 19.56 7.50
N SER A 212 -8.24 19.85 6.58
CA SER A 212 -8.89 18.86 5.70
C SER A 212 -9.55 17.66 6.43
N GLY A 213 -9.90 17.83 7.71
CA GLY A 213 -10.49 16.76 8.53
C GLY A 213 -9.48 15.74 9.07
N SER A 214 -8.18 16.07 9.07
CA SER A 214 -7.13 15.23 9.64
C SER A 214 -7.41 14.87 11.11
N SER A 215 -7.08 13.63 11.52
CA SER A 215 -7.40 13.14 12.86
C SER A 215 -6.59 13.86 13.94
N ALA A 216 -7.29 14.41 14.91
CA ALA A 216 -6.74 15.02 16.12
C ALA A 216 -6.75 14.05 17.31
N ALA A 217 -7.69 13.09 17.35
CA ALA A 217 -7.71 12.02 18.33
C ALA A 217 -8.24 10.73 17.71
N ILE A 218 -7.63 9.61 18.07
CA ILE A 218 -8.01 8.27 17.61
C ILE A 218 -8.25 7.37 18.83
N ALA A 219 -9.23 6.49 18.74
CA ALA A 219 -9.57 5.55 19.77
C ALA A 219 -9.73 4.14 19.21
N THR A 220 -9.32 3.15 20.01
CA THR A 220 -9.68 1.73 19.86
C THR A 220 -10.46 1.29 21.09
N ASP A 221 -10.81 0.01 21.20
CA ASP A 221 -11.38 -0.58 22.44
C ASP A 221 -10.43 -0.45 23.65
N ARG A 222 -9.11 -0.44 23.41
CA ARG A 222 -8.07 -0.52 24.44
C ARG A 222 -7.21 0.73 24.60
N ALA A 223 -7.25 1.64 23.63
CA ALA A 223 -6.41 2.82 23.63
C ALA A 223 -7.17 4.10 23.26
N THR A 224 -6.71 5.22 23.80
CA THR A 224 -7.01 6.56 23.28
C THR A 224 -5.70 7.28 22.97
N TYR A 225 -5.53 7.74 21.74
CA TYR A 225 -4.38 8.50 21.30
C TYR A 225 -4.79 9.94 20.96
N LEU A 226 -4.25 10.90 21.72
CA LEU A 226 -4.43 12.34 21.58
C LEU A 226 -3.30 12.96 20.75
N GLY A 227 -3.66 13.64 19.67
CA GLY A 227 -2.76 14.23 18.68
C GLY A 227 -2.15 15.56 19.11
N TRP A 228 -2.07 15.86 20.40
CA TRP A 228 -1.40 17.07 20.90
C TRP A 228 -0.48 16.73 22.07
N ARG A 229 0.49 17.61 22.32
CA ARG A 229 1.40 17.43 23.45
C ARG A 229 0.69 17.83 24.73
N TRP A 230 0.69 16.93 25.71
CA TRP A 230 0.03 17.15 27.00
C TRP A 230 0.89 18.02 27.92
N GLY A 231 0.29 18.99 28.60
CA GLY A 231 0.98 19.82 29.60
C GLY A 231 1.97 20.86 29.06
N SER A 232 2.59 20.66 27.89
CA SER A 232 3.54 21.62 27.31
C SER A 232 2.84 22.78 26.58
N ASP A 233 1.75 22.50 25.84
CA ASP A 233 1.22 23.41 24.82
C ASP A 233 -0.33 23.42 24.68
N GLY A 234 -1.05 22.81 25.63
CA GLY A 234 -2.51 22.68 25.67
C GLY A 234 -3.24 23.66 26.60
N SER A 235 -4.51 23.96 26.31
CA SER A 235 -5.40 24.60 27.29
C SER A 235 -5.77 23.58 28.39
N PRO A 236 -5.74 23.96 29.69
CA PRO A 236 -6.12 23.08 30.79
C PRO A 236 -7.43 22.33 30.61
N ASN A 237 -8.37 22.99 29.92
CA ASN A 237 -9.71 22.50 29.66
C ASN A 237 -9.74 21.35 28.63
N ILE A 238 -8.88 21.40 27.59
CA ILE A 238 -8.80 20.33 26.58
C ILE A 238 -8.23 19.07 27.21
N ASP A 239 -7.08 19.21 27.87
CA ASP A 239 -6.37 18.10 28.51
C ASP A 239 -7.29 17.41 29.52
N SER A 240 -7.81 18.14 30.50
CA SER A 240 -8.64 17.58 31.56
C SER A 240 -9.90 16.88 31.04
N ALA A 241 -10.59 17.45 30.06
CA ALA A 241 -11.81 16.85 29.53
C ALA A 241 -11.53 15.57 28.74
N TRP A 242 -10.50 15.56 27.89
CA TRP A 242 -10.15 14.39 27.09
C TRP A 242 -9.62 13.24 27.94
N LEU A 243 -8.89 13.52 29.01
CA LEU A 243 -8.46 12.48 29.95
C LEU A 243 -9.64 11.89 30.73
N ARG A 244 -10.53 12.74 31.27
CA ARG A 244 -11.75 12.27 31.96
C ARG A 244 -12.62 11.42 31.03
N ALA A 245 -12.84 11.88 29.80
CA ALA A 245 -13.59 11.15 28.78
C ALA A 245 -12.94 9.80 28.43
N SER A 246 -11.61 9.78 28.28
CA SER A 246 -10.85 8.56 27.98
C SER A 246 -10.88 7.53 29.10
N ILE A 247 -11.01 7.96 30.36
CA ILE A 247 -11.14 7.04 31.50
C ILE A 247 -12.60 6.60 31.69
N ALA A 248 -13.55 7.54 31.60
CA ALA A 248 -14.97 7.28 31.81
C ALA A 248 -15.53 6.23 30.83
N ARG A 249 -15.04 6.21 29.58
CA ARG A 249 -15.44 5.20 28.58
C ARG A 249 -15.13 3.74 28.97
N TRP A 250 -14.28 3.51 29.96
CA TRP A 250 -13.97 2.18 30.49
C TRP A 250 -14.61 1.92 31.86
N GLY A 251 -15.58 2.73 32.28
CA GLY A 251 -16.35 2.52 33.51
C GLY A 251 -15.68 3.01 34.79
N GLY A 252 -14.66 3.86 34.70
CA GLY A 252 -13.97 4.42 35.88
C GLY A 252 -14.76 5.51 36.60
N THR A 253 -14.90 5.40 37.92
CA THR A 253 -15.36 6.49 38.80
C THR A 253 -14.18 7.38 39.23
N ILE A 254 -14.35 8.69 39.18
CA ILE A 254 -13.34 9.69 39.55
C ILE A 254 -13.33 9.81 41.09
N GLY A 255 -12.29 9.32 41.75
CA GLY A 255 -12.07 9.52 43.19
C GLY A 255 -11.71 10.98 43.51
N ALA A 256 -12.14 11.49 44.66
CA ALA A 256 -11.81 12.84 45.12
C ALA A 256 -10.30 12.99 45.44
N PRO A 257 -9.70 14.17 45.25
CA PRO A 257 -8.25 14.35 45.35
C PRO A 257 -7.72 14.15 46.78
N ALA A 258 -6.69 13.31 46.93
CA ALA A 258 -5.78 13.35 48.08
C ALA A 258 -4.70 14.44 47.84
N LYS A 259 -4.32 15.13 48.92
CA LYS A 259 -3.32 16.24 48.95
C LYS A 259 -2.04 15.93 48.14
N PRO A 260 -1.37 16.95 47.55
CA PRO A 260 -0.14 16.74 46.79
C PRO A 260 0.98 16.20 47.71
N PRO A 261 1.79 15.22 47.26
CA PRO A 261 3.06 14.96 47.91
C PRO A 261 4.01 16.13 47.60
N THR A 262 4.48 16.78 48.65
CA THR A 262 5.62 17.72 48.62
C THR A 262 6.86 16.94 48.19
N ALA A 263 7.16 16.89 46.90
CA ALA A 263 8.44 16.41 46.41
C ALA A 263 9.45 17.56 46.45
N ALA A 264 10.18 17.65 47.56
CA ALA A 264 11.38 18.46 47.66
C ALA A 264 12.38 18.07 46.55
N ALA A 265 13.06 19.07 45.99
CA ALA A 265 14.12 18.88 45.01
C ALA A 265 15.27 18.04 45.60
N PRO A 266 15.77 16.99 44.91
CA PRO A 266 17.04 16.37 45.28
C PRO A 266 18.21 17.33 44.94
N PRO A 267 19.34 17.28 45.69
CA PRO A 267 20.42 18.24 45.53
C PRO A 267 21.17 18.04 44.21
N LEU A 268 21.71 19.14 43.67
CA LEU A 268 22.65 19.14 42.55
C LEU A 268 23.87 18.25 42.86
N PRO A 269 24.35 17.43 41.92
CA PRO A 269 25.68 16.83 42.02
C PRO A 269 26.75 17.92 41.83
N ASN A 270 27.68 17.99 42.79
CA ASN A 270 28.85 18.87 42.75
C ASN A 270 29.77 18.58 41.54
N PRO A 271 30.55 19.58 41.08
CA PRO A 271 31.54 19.36 40.02
C PRO A 271 32.68 18.45 40.51
N PRO A 272 33.25 17.58 39.67
CA PRO A 272 34.42 16.81 40.06
C PRO A 272 35.65 17.71 40.15
N SER A 273 36.16 17.84 41.37
CA SER A 273 37.47 18.42 41.66
C SER A 273 38.60 17.51 41.18
N ARG A 274 39.58 18.18 40.58
CA ARG A 274 40.93 17.77 40.20
C ARG A 274 41.60 16.87 41.25
N VAL A 275 42.02 15.66 40.85
CA VAL A 275 43.06 14.88 41.53
C VAL A 275 44.10 14.40 40.51
N THR A 276 45.31 14.32 41.02
CA THR A 276 46.63 14.44 40.41
C THR A 276 47.12 13.24 39.60
N ARG A 277 47.95 13.64 38.63
CA ARG A 277 48.91 12.92 37.79
C ARG A 277 49.74 11.87 38.57
N ASN A 278 49.83 10.66 38.01
CA ASN A 278 51.01 9.79 38.13
C ASN A 278 51.20 9.02 36.81
N THR A 279 52.26 9.39 36.09
CA THR A 279 52.95 8.59 35.05
C THR A 279 53.95 7.66 35.74
N PRO A 280 54.24 6.45 35.22
CA PRO A 280 55.17 6.26 34.09
C PRO A 280 54.69 5.10 33.16
N SER A 281 55.26 4.75 32.00
CA SER A 281 56.45 5.08 31.19
C SER A 281 56.21 4.48 29.78
N SER A 282 56.78 5.07 28.74
CA SER A 282 57.08 4.38 27.47
C SER A 282 58.54 3.89 27.49
N PRO A 283 58.94 2.93 26.63
CA PRO A 283 59.60 3.36 25.39
C PRO A 283 59.34 2.52 24.12
N ARG A 284 58.97 3.23 23.05
CA ARG A 284 59.59 3.30 21.69
C ARG A 284 60.52 2.16 21.18
N ASN A 285 60.24 1.61 19.99
CA ASN A 285 60.86 1.97 18.68
C ASN A 285 60.47 1.01 17.50
N THR A 286 59.90 1.58 16.42
CA THR A 286 60.10 1.43 14.92
C THR A 286 60.49 0.08 14.24
N PRO A 287 60.35 -0.06 12.89
CA PRO A 287 59.14 -0.16 12.03
C PRO A 287 59.17 -1.44 11.15
N LEU A 288 58.11 -1.76 10.35
CA LEU A 288 58.15 -2.34 8.98
C LEU A 288 56.86 -3.10 8.57
N SER A 289 56.30 -2.66 7.44
CA SER A 289 55.68 -3.40 6.31
C SER A 289 54.58 -4.46 6.47
N ARG A 290 53.49 -4.19 5.73
CA ARG A 290 52.59 -5.07 4.96
C ARG A 290 51.81 -6.17 5.71
N LEU A 291 50.48 -6.01 5.74
CA LEU A 291 49.47 -6.81 5.01
C LEU A 291 48.06 -6.44 5.51
N SER A 292 47.13 -6.22 4.59
CA SER A 292 45.72 -5.94 4.89
C SER A 292 45.03 -7.12 5.60
N PRO A 293 44.13 -6.86 6.58
CA PRO A 293 43.12 -7.84 6.97
C PRO A 293 41.73 -7.48 6.42
N SER A 294 41.02 -8.53 6.01
CA SER A 294 39.65 -8.60 5.48
C SER A 294 38.58 -7.85 6.30
N PRO A 295 37.45 -7.45 5.68
CA PRO A 295 36.35 -6.81 6.38
C PRO A 295 35.66 -7.74 7.39
N PRO A 296 35.06 -7.20 8.47
CA PRO A 296 34.37 -7.99 9.50
C PRO A 296 33.06 -8.60 8.99
N LEU A 297 32.71 -9.76 9.57
CA LEU A 297 31.48 -10.52 9.32
C LEU A 297 30.22 -9.68 9.63
N PRO A 298 29.13 -9.82 8.85
CA PRO A 298 27.86 -9.13 9.11
C PRO A 298 27.14 -9.69 10.35
N GLU A 299 26.41 -8.81 11.03
CA GLU A 299 25.61 -9.08 12.24
C GLU A 299 24.56 -10.20 12.07
N PRO A 300 24.14 -10.85 13.19
CA PRO A 300 23.08 -11.85 13.15
C PRO A 300 21.74 -11.26 12.70
N VAL A 301 21.07 -11.97 11.79
CA VAL A 301 19.74 -11.64 11.27
C VAL A 301 18.70 -11.55 12.40
N PRO A 302 17.83 -10.52 12.44
CA PRO A 302 16.73 -10.48 13.39
C PRO A 302 15.74 -11.64 13.18
N ALA A 303 15.33 -12.27 14.27
CA ALA A 303 14.28 -13.27 14.27
C ALA A 303 12.90 -12.63 14.01
N THR A 304 12.53 -12.51 12.74
CA THR A 304 11.18 -12.69 12.17
C THR A 304 11.23 -12.22 10.71
N PHE A 305 11.22 -13.15 9.78
CA PHE A 305 11.02 -12.82 8.37
C PHE A 305 9.54 -12.57 8.14
N THR A 306 9.22 -11.38 7.61
CA THR A 306 7.90 -11.08 7.03
C THR A 306 7.96 -11.46 5.55
N ASP A 307 6.88 -11.96 4.93
CA ASP A 307 6.88 -12.20 3.48
C ASP A 307 7.38 -10.93 2.75
N PRO A 308 8.29 -10.96 1.78
CA PRO A 308 8.72 -9.77 1.09
C PRO A 308 7.59 -9.08 0.29
N SER A 309 6.49 -9.76 -0.03
CA SER A 309 5.24 -9.09 -0.45
C SER A 309 4.60 -8.27 0.68
N ASP A 310 4.85 -8.66 1.93
CA ASP A 310 4.48 -7.93 3.13
C ASP A 310 5.50 -6.82 3.49
N GLN A 311 6.74 -6.93 3.02
CA GLN A 311 7.81 -5.94 3.26
C GLN A 311 7.77 -4.83 2.22
N SER A 312 7.27 -3.66 2.60
CA SER A 312 7.52 -2.45 1.83
C SER A 312 9.00 -2.06 1.97
N ALA A 313 9.66 -1.68 0.87
CA ALA A 313 11.00 -1.10 0.96
C ALA A 313 10.98 0.11 1.92
N PRO A 314 12.02 0.31 2.75
CA PRO A 314 12.07 1.44 3.67
C PRO A 314 11.89 2.75 2.92
N ALA A 315 11.32 3.75 3.61
CA ALA A 315 11.13 5.07 3.02
C ALA A 315 12.48 5.67 2.60
N GLY A 316 12.45 6.40 1.50
CA GLY A 316 13.55 7.19 0.96
C GLY A 316 13.98 8.32 1.89
N LEU A 317 14.75 9.24 1.33
CA LEU A 317 15.49 10.31 2.00
C LEU A 317 14.78 10.89 3.24
N ASP A 318 15.37 10.71 4.43
CA ASP A 318 14.89 11.29 5.68
C ASP A 318 15.63 12.61 5.96
N VAL A 319 14.89 13.72 5.96
CA VAL A 319 15.43 15.07 6.14
C VAL A 319 14.92 15.67 7.44
N GLN A 320 15.84 15.92 8.39
CA GLN A 320 15.52 16.55 9.67
C GLN A 320 15.39 18.07 9.51
N ALA A 321 14.15 18.58 9.58
CA ALA A 321 13.77 19.95 9.21
C ALA A 321 14.51 21.10 9.92
N ASN A 322 15.27 20.85 11.00
CA ASN A 322 15.99 21.88 11.77
C ASN A 322 17.45 21.51 12.07
N SER A 323 17.99 20.49 11.40
CA SER A 323 19.37 20.07 11.63
C SER A 323 20.35 21.06 11.00
N ASN A 324 21.28 21.58 11.79
CA ASN A 324 22.42 22.38 11.33
C ASN A 324 23.61 21.52 10.86
N LYS A 325 23.48 20.18 10.85
CA LYS A 325 24.55 19.32 10.31
C LYS A 325 24.83 19.69 8.84
N PRO A 326 26.09 19.72 8.39
CA PRO A 326 26.39 19.96 6.98
C PRO A 326 25.59 19.04 6.06
N ILE A 327 25.00 19.61 5.00
CA ILE A 327 24.38 18.81 3.93
C ILE A 327 25.51 18.42 2.97
N VAL A 328 25.89 17.15 2.96
CA VAL A 328 26.94 16.65 2.06
C VAL A 328 26.42 16.54 0.62
N SER A 329 27.32 16.54 -0.36
CA SER A 329 26.97 16.63 -1.79
C SER A 329 25.94 15.59 -2.26
N ILE A 330 26.02 14.35 -1.75
CA ILE A 330 25.05 13.30 -2.08
C ILE A 330 23.67 13.56 -1.47
N GLU A 331 23.60 14.06 -0.24
CA GLU A 331 22.33 14.45 0.40
C GLU A 331 21.70 15.62 -0.35
N ALA A 332 22.48 16.66 -0.67
CA ALA A 332 22.03 17.81 -1.45
C ALA A 332 21.47 17.40 -2.82
N TYR A 333 22.17 16.51 -3.53
CA TYR A 333 21.70 15.98 -4.80
C TYR A 333 20.37 15.25 -4.66
N LEU A 334 20.25 14.34 -3.69
CA LEU A 334 19.02 13.58 -3.46
C LEU A 334 17.84 14.48 -3.05
N MET A 335 18.09 15.51 -2.23
CA MET A 335 17.08 16.51 -1.87
C MET A 335 16.57 17.25 -3.11
N ARG A 336 17.48 17.82 -3.92
CA ARG A 336 17.08 18.54 -5.14
C ARG A 336 16.33 17.64 -6.12
N GLN A 337 16.83 16.42 -6.34
CA GLN A 337 16.20 15.45 -7.22
C GLN A 337 14.79 15.09 -6.75
N GLU A 338 14.60 14.83 -5.47
CA GLU A 338 13.29 14.49 -4.91
C GLU A 338 12.28 15.62 -5.07
N LEU A 339 12.65 16.86 -4.76
CA LEU A 339 11.75 18.00 -4.89
C LEU A 339 11.45 18.31 -6.36
N THR A 340 12.44 18.19 -7.24
CA THR A 340 12.27 18.34 -8.70
C THR A 340 11.30 17.30 -9.24
N ASN A 341 11.47 16.03 -8.85
CA ASN A 341 10.60 14.94 -9.30
C ASN A 341 9.18 15.09 -8.74
N LEU A 342 9.01 15.47 -7.47
CA LEU A 342 7.69 15.71 -6.89
C LEU A 342 6.98 16.87 -7.59
N LEU A 343 7.68 17.98 -7.84
CA LEU A 343 7.14 19.12 -8.57
C LEU A 343 6.72 18.70 -9.99
N GLY A 344 7.57 17.97 -10.70
CA GLY A 344 7.26 17.47 -12.04
C GLY A 344 6.04 16.55 -12.08
N ARG A 345 5.92 15.60 -11.14
CA ARG A 345 4.73 14.73 -11.02
C ARG A 345 3.47 15.53 -10.70
N PHE A 346 3.59 16.52 -9.83
CA PHE A 346 2.50 17.42 -9.49
C PHE A 346 1.99 18.17 -10.72
N GLU A 347 2.90 18.76 -11.50
CA GLU A 347 2.56 19.50 -12.73
C GLU A 347 2.02 18.58 -13.82
N SER A 348 2.54 17.35 -13.95
CA SER A 348 2.01 16.30 -14.83
C SER A 348 0.56 15.94 -14.45
N ALA A 349 0.32 15.63 -13.18
CA ALA A 349 -1.02 15.33 -12.65
C ALA A 349 -2.01 16.47 -12.89
N LEU A 350 -1.56 17.71 -12.70
CA LEU A 350 -2.37 18.91 -12.87
C LEU A 350 -2.73 19.15 -14.34
N THR A 351 -1.78 18.93 -15.24
CA THR A 351 -2.01 19.05 -16.69
C THR A 351 -2.99 17.98 -17.16
N ALA A 352 -2.80 16.73 -16.74
CA ALA A 352 -3.72 15.63 -17.04
C ALA A 352 -5.14 15.90 -16.49
N ALA A 353 -5.24 16.44 -15.28
CA ALA A 353 -6.53 16.79 -14.65
C ALA A 353 -7.34 17.81 -15.45
N ASN A 354 -6.68 18.84 -15.96
CA ASN A 354 -7.33 19.99 -16.59
C ASN A 354 -7.51 19.81 -18.11
N SER A 355 -6.73 18.94 -18.74
CA SER A 355 -6.79 18.72 -20.19
C SER A 355 -7.93 17.80 -20.64
N GLY A 356 -8.54 17.01 -19.74
CA GLY A 356 -9.47 15.95 -20.13
C GLY A 356 -10.70 16.41 -20.94
N ASN A 357 -11.17 17.64 -20.73
CA ASN A 357 -12.29 18.25 -21.47
C ASN A 357 -11.83 19.20 -22.59
N THR A 358 -10.53 19.29 -22.86
CA THR A 358 -9.98 20.17 -23.89
C THR A 358 -10.15 19.53 -25.25
N ALA A 359 -10.73 20.26 -26.20
CA ALA A 359 -10.78 19.85 -27.60
C ALA A 359 -9.35 19.82 -28.18
N VAL A 360 -9.03 18.80 -28.98
CA VAL A 360 -7.74 18.71 -29.66
C VAL A 360 -7.63 19.83 -30.68
N ASN A 361 -6.83 20.84 -30.39
CA ASN A 361 -6.60 22.00 -31.26
C ASN A 361 -5.16 22.54 -31.05
N LEU A 362 -4.22 22.05 -31.85
CA LEU A 362 -2.84 22.53 -31.86
C LEU A 362 -2.68 23.92 -32.52
N ASN A 363 -3.77 24.55 -32.98
CA ASN A 363 -3.78 25.94 -33.48
C ASN A 363 -4.20 26.96 -32.42
N ALA A 364 -4.43 26.56 -31.17
CA ALA A 364 -4.87 27.46 -30.10
C ALA A 364 -3.84 28.54 -29.70
N ALA A 365 -2.71 28.64 -30.41
CA ALA A 365 -1.67 29.62 -30.21
C ALA A 365 -2.06 31.01 -30.74
N THR A 366 -1.88 32.08 -29.94
CA THR A 366 -2.03 33.49 -30.34
C THR A 366 -0.72 34.12 -30.86
N PRO A 367 -0.74 35.07 -31.81
CA PRO A 367 0.45 35.60 -32.50
C PRO A 367 1.61 36.15 -31.64
N PRO A 368 1.42 36.90 -30.53
CA PRO A 368 2.54 37.36 -29.70
C PRO A 368 3.29 36.23 -28.96
N GLN A 369 2.80 34.98 -29.02
CA GLN A 369 3.46 33.80 -28.45
C GLN A 369 4.67 33.30 -29.26
N LEU A 370 4.76 33.66 -30.54
CA LEU A 370 5.74 33.12 -31.49
C LEU A 370 7.07 33.92 -31.50
N VAL A 371 7.10 35.04 -30.78
CA VAL A 371 8.25 35.96 -30.69
C VAL A 371 9.05 35.72 -29.40
N ALA A 372 9.37 34.47 -29.07
CA ALA A 372 10.50 34.21 -28.18
C ALA A 372 11.76 34.31 -29.04
N SER A 373 12.26 35.54 -29.19
CA SER A 373 13.47 35.86 -29.96
C SER A 373 14.61 34.90 -29.63
N THR A 374 15.28 34.46 -30.66
CA THR A 374 16.28 33.39 -30.74
C THR A 374 17.54 33.53 -29.88
N ASN A 375 17.65 34.47 -28.93
CA ASN A 375 18.95 34.82 -28.33
C ASN A 375 19.02 35.12 -26.80
N SER A 376 18.00 34.85 -25.97
CA SER A 376 18.12 35.08 -24.52
C SER A 376 18.21 33.80 -23.69
N VAL A 377 19.39 33.17 -23.71
CA VAL A 377 19.83 32.27 -22.62
C VAL A 377 20.42 33.17 -21.53
N GLY A 378 19.59 33.69 -20.61
CA GLY A 378 20.14 34.51 -19.53
C GLY A 378 19.20 35.32 -18.63
N GLU A 379 17.92 35.53 -18.97
CA GLU A 379 17.03 36.27 -18.06
C GLU A 379 16.26 35.33 -17.12
N PRO A 380 16.29 35.56 -15.78
CA PRO A 380 15.45 34.83 -14.85
C PRO A 380 13.99 35.21 -15.09
N ALA A 381 13.18 34.20 -15.36
CA ALA A 381 11.75 34.33 -15.62
C ALA A 381 11.05 35.07 -14.47
N GLN A 382 10.51 36.26 -14.74
CA GLN A 382 9.33 36.70 -14.02
C GLN A 382 8.22 35.68 -14.32
N SER A 383 7.82 34.94 -13.29
CA SER A 383 6.77 33.92 -13.30
C SER A 383 5.57 34.35 -14.13
N ARG A 384 5.41 33.77 -15.34
CA ARG A 384 4.15 33.92 -16.09
C ARG A 384 3.04 33.25 -15.28
N PRO A 385 1.88 33.89 -15.10
CA PRO A 385 0.83 33.34 -14.25
C PRO A 385 0.36 31.99 -14.81
N LEU A 386 0.45 30.94 -14.00
CA LEU A 386 -0.38 29.75 -14.22
C LEU A 386 -1.84 30.22 -14.18
N VAL A 387 -2.66 29.79 -15.15
CA VAL A 387 -4.09 30.16 -15.26
C VAL A 387 -4.92 29.72 -14.04
N LEU A 388 -4.31 28.97 -13.12
CA LEU A 388 -4.90 28.57 -11.85
C LEU A 388 -4.65 29.66 -10.79
N GLN A 389 -5.70 30.30 -10.29
CA GLN A 389 -5.60 31.15 -9.09
C GLN A 389 -5.73 30.28 -7.83
N GLY A 390 -4.95 30.56 -6.79
CA GLY A 390 -5.13 29.93 -5.46
C GLY A 390 -3.93 29.14 -4.92
N ALA A 391 -4.20 28.14 -4.08
CA ALA A 391 -3.19 27.43 -3.29
C ALA A 391 -2.23 26.55 -4.13
N THR A 392 -2.71 25.96 -5.23
CA THR A 392 -1.92 25.16 -6.18
C THR A 392 -0.78 25.95 -6.83
N THR A 393 -1.06 27.15 -7.32
CA THR A 393 -0.04 28.01 -7.97
C THR A 393 0.98 28.51 -6.96
N ARG A 394 0.57 28.80 -5.73
CA ARG A 394 1.50 29.11 -4.62
C ARG A 394 2.42 27.93 -4.31
N ALA A 395 1.89 26.69 -4.32
CA ALA A 395 2.68 25.49 -4.08
C ALA A 395 3.79 25.30 -5.13
N ILE A 396 3.43 25.43 -6.41
CA ILE A 396 4.40 25.35 -7.53
C ILE A 396 5.45 26.46 -7.43
N ALA A 397 5.02 27.71 -7.26
CA ALA A 397 5.93 28.86 -7.18
C ALA A 397 6.92 28.72 -6.02
N GLN A 398 6.45 28.31 -4.84
CA GLN A 398 7.31 28.10 -3.67
C GLN A 398 8.31 26.95 -3.90
N ALA A 399 7.88 25.83 -4.48
CA ALA A 399 8.78 24.73 -4.78
C ALA A 399 9.89 25.13 -5.78
N ARG A 400 9.53 25.84 -6.85
CA ARG A 400 10.49 26.38 -7.83
C ARG A 400 11.48 27.34 -7.17
N GLN A 401 11.01 28.23 -6.29
CA GLN A 401 11.89 29.17 -5.59
C GLN A 401 12.83 28.47 -4.61
N VAL A 402 12.38 27.43 -3.91
CA VAL A 402 13.25 26.62 -3.05
C VAL A 402 14.34 25.93 -3.87
N LEU A 403 14.02 25.37 -5.04
CA LEU A 403 15.01 24.75 -5.92
C LEU A 403 16.06 25.77 -6.43
N GLN A 404 15.63 26.98 -6.79
CA GLN A 404 16.53 28.05 -7.25
C GLN A 404 17.48 28.53 -6.15
N ASN A 405 16.97 28.69 -4.92
CA ASN A 405 17.75 29.23 -3.81
C ASN A 405 18.58 28.17 -3.06
N PHE A 406 18.37 26.88 -3.34
CA PHE A 406 18.96 25.79 -2.56
C PHE A 406 20.49 25.85 -2.52
N ASP A 407 21.14 26.04 -3.67
CA ASP A 407 22.60 26.06 -3.77
C ASP A 407 23.22 27.27 -3.08
N GLN A 408 22.54 28.42 -3.13
CA GLN A 408 22.95 29.61 -2.38
C GLN A 408 22.91 29.34 -0.86
N LEU A 409 21.86 28.71 -0.35
CA LEU A 409 21.77 28.36 1.08
C LEU A 409 22.87 27.39 1.51
N LEU A 410 23.28 26.46 0.63
CA LEU A 410 24.42 25.57 0.89
C LEU A 410 25.75 26.32 0.92
N GLN A 411 25.98 27.24 -0.03
CA GLN A 411 27.19 28.07 -0.08
C GLN A 411 27.31 28.98 1.14
N GLU A 412 26.18 29.55 1.60
CA GLU A 412 26.08 30.36 2.81
C GLU A 412 26.09 29.52 4.10
N GLN A 413 26.20 28.19 4.01
CA GLN A 413 26.19 27.24 5.14
C GLN A 413 24.91 27.29 6.00
N LYS A 414 23.79 27.75 5.42
CA LYS A 414 22.47 27.85 6.07
C LYS A 414 21.71 26.52 6.01
N TYR A 415 22.31 25.45 6.53
CA TYR A 415 21.82 24.07 6.36
C TYR A 415 20.43 23.81 6.97
N ALA A 416 20.14 24.31 8.18
CA ALA A 416 18.81 24.15 8.76
C ALA A 416 17.74 24.86 7.92
N GLN A 417 18.03 26.06 7.42
CA GLN A 417 17.11 26.80 6.57
C GLN A 417 16.86 26.06 5.24
N ALA A 418 17.90 25.51 4.61
CA ALA A 418 17.77 24.69 3.41
C ALA A 418 16.87 23.47 3.65
N ARG A 419 17.07 22.73 4.75
CA ARG A 419 16.21 21.60 5.13
C ARG A 419 14.78 22.03 5.42
N GLN A 420 14.59 23.12 6.15
CA GLN A 420 13.27 23.64 6.50
C GLN A 420 12.48 24.04 5.26
N GLN A 421 13.09 24.82 4.37
CA GLN A 421 12.46 25.26 3.12
C GLN A 421 12.11 24.07 2.22
N TRP A 422 13.01 23.09 2.12
CA TRP A 422 12.77 21.88 1.35
C TRP A 422 11.59 21.06 1.90
N VAL A 423 11.55 20.83 3.22
CA VAL A 423 10.44 20.11 3.87
C VAL A 423 9.12 20.84 3.68
N GLN A 424 9.11 22.17 3.82
CA GLN A 424 7.93 23.00 3.62
C GLN A 424 7.42 22.95 2.18
N ALA A 425 8.31 23.08 1.18
CA ALA A 425 7.92 22.96 -0.23
C ALA A 425 7.32 21.58 -0.54
N ARG A 426 7.95 20.51 -0.06
CA ARG A 426 7.45 19.14 -0.22
C ARG A 426 6.06 18.96 0.39
N GLN A 427 5.88 19.45 1.62
CA GLN A 427 4.59 19.40 2.31
C GLN A 427 3.52 20.20 1.58
N LEU A 428 3.86 21.38 1.07
CA LEU A 428 2.92 22.24 0.38
C LEU A 428 2.44 21.60 -0.93
N LEU A 429 3.34 20.96 -1.69
CA LEU A 429 2.97 20.18 -2.87
C LEU A 429 2.04 19.02 -2.49
N TRP A 430 2.32 18.25 -1.43
CA TRP A 430 1.43 17.17 -1.01
C TRP A 430 0.06 17.66 -0.54
N GLN A 431 0.01 18.74 0.24
CA GLN A 431 -1.27 19.32 0.72
C GLN A 431 -2.16 19.81 -0.42
N ASN A 432 -1.57 20.16 -1.56
CA ASN A 432 -2.28 20.71 -2.71
C ASN A 432 -2.26 19.77 -3.93
N TYR A 433 -1.93 18.48 -3.73
CA TYR A 433 -1.79 17.52 -4.83
C TYR A 433 -3.11 17.43 -5.62
N PRO A 434 -3.10 17.40 -6.97
CA PRO A 434 -4.33 17.37 -7.76
C PRO A 434 -5.20 16.13 -7.44
N GLN A 435 -6.39 16.34 -6.89
CA GLN A 435 -7.32 15.26 -6.51
C GLN A 435 -8.58 15.15 -7.38
N GLU A 436 -8.67 15.98 -8.41
CA GLU A 436 -9.84 16.09 -9.30
C GLU A 436 -9.39 16.08 -10.77
N GLY A 437 -10.38 16.08 -11.67
CA GLY A 437 -10.18 16.12 -13.11
C GLY A 437 -10.05 14.73 -13.74
N GLN A 438 -10.72 14.54 -14.87
CA GLN A 438 -10.71 13.28 -15.60
C GLN A 438 -9.30 12.92 -16.06
N ARG A 439 -8.84 11.71 -15.74
CA ARG A 439 -7.65 11.12 -16.35
C ARG A 439 -8.09 10.43 -17.65
N VAL A 440 -7.65 10.98 -18.78
CA VAL A 440 -7.97 10.47 -20.12
C VAL A 440 -6.82 9.62 -20.65
N GLY A 441 -7.17 8.56 -21.38
CA GLY A 441 -6.23 7.66 -22.03
C GLY A 441 -6.32 6.25 -21.45
N ALA A 442 -6.47 5.27 -22.34
CA ALA A 442 -6.62 3.86 -22.00
C ALA A 442 -5.53 3.34 -21.05
N GLU A 443 -5.91 2.81 -19.89
CA GLU A 443 -4.99 2.21 -18.93
C GLU A 443 -5.60 0.97 -18.24
N ILE A 444 -4.74 0.03 -17.89
CA ILE A 444 -5.07 -1.04 -16.95
C ILE A 444 -5.18 -0.41 -15.56
N ARG A 445 -6.33 -0.59 -14.91
CA ARG A 445 -6.56 -0.21 -13.51
C ARG A 445 -6.95 -1.46 -12.76
N ALA A 446 -5.93 -2.17 -12.31
CA ALA A 446 -6.09 -3.48 -11.69
C ALA A 446 -6.07 -3.40 -10.16
N VAL A 447 -6.71 -4.36 -9.51
CA VAL A 447 -6.67 -4.50 -8.04
C VAL A 447 -6.65 -5.98 -7.66
N TRP A 448 -5.88 -6.32 -6.62
CA TRP A 448 -6.00 -7.63 -5.96
C TRP A 448 -7.14 -7.61 -4.95
N LEU A 449 -8.10 -8.52 -5.14
CA LEU A 449 -9.18 -8.78 -4.20
C LEU A 449 -8.82 -10.04 -3.40
N ASP A 450 -8.39 -9.79 -2.17
CA ASP A 450 -7.82 -10.78 -1.25
C ASP A 450 -8.87 -11.70 -0.61
N ARG A 451 -8.45 -12.89 -0.17
CA ARG A 451 -9.33 -13.86 0.52
C ARG A 451 -9.99 -13.28 1.78
N GLY A 452 -9.33 -12.37 2.50
CA GLY A 452 -9.92 -11.71 3.67
C GLY A 452 -11.21 -10.98 3.29
N THR A 453 -11.14 -10.17 2.23
CA THR A 453 -12.29 -9.49 1.64
C THR A 453 -13.37 -10.47 1.15
N ILE A 454 -12.99 -11.57 0.49
CA ILE A 454 -13.95 -12.59 0.00
C ILE A 454 -14.70 -13.25 1.18
N VAL A 455 -13.98 -13.67 2.21
CA VAL A 455 -14.57 -14.31 3.39
C VAL A 455 -15.48 -13.34 4.14
N ALA A 456 -15.07 -12.06 4.25
CA ALA A 456 -15.88 -11.03 4.89
C ALA A 456 -17.20 -10.75 4.14
N ALA A 457 -17.23 -10.94 2.82
CA ALA A 457 -18.42 -10.74 2.00
C ALA A 457 -19.52 -11.79 2.27
N ARG A 458 -19.14 -13.03 2.64
CA ARG A 458 -20.03 -14.15 3.04
C ARG A 458 -21.06 -14.65 2.01
N SER A 459 -21.34 -13.89 0.95
CA SER A 459 -22.41 -14.15 -0.02
C SER A 459 -22.20 -13.36 -1.30
N GLU A 460 -22.94 -13.71 -2.36
CA GLU A 460 -22.98 -12.94 -3.61
C GLU A 460 -23.41 -11.47 -3.36
N GLN A 461 -24.41 -11.22 -2.51
CA GLN A 461 -24.87 -9.85 -2.21
C GLN A 461 -23.80 -9.02 -1.51
N GLY A 462 -23.09 -9.60 -0.54
CA GLY A 462 -21.98 -8.91 0.11
C GLY A 462 -20.83 -8.64 -0.86
N LEU A 463 -20.57 -9.57 -1.78
CA LEU A 463 -19.55 -9.41 -2.80
C LEU A 463 -19.95 -8.36 -3.85
N ALA A 464 -21.24 -8.28 -4.20
CA ALA A 464 -21.78 -7.27 -5.11
C ALA A 464 -21.47 -5.85 -4.63
N ALA A 465 -21.61 -5.57 -3.32
CA ALA A 465 -21.26 -4.28 -2.75
C ALA A 465 -19.75 -3.95 -2.88
N VAL A 466 -18.88 -4.96 -2.85
CA VAL A 466 -17.45 -4.76 -3.12
C VAL A 466 -17.25 -4.39 -4.59
N PHE A 467 -17.83 -5.16 -5.51
CA PHE A 467 -17.74 -4.94 -6.95
C PHE A 467 -18.35 -3.59 -7.39
N ASP A 468 -19.43 -3.14 -6.75
CA ASP A 468 -20.02 -1.81 -6.97
C ASP A 468 -19.04 -0.68 -6.62
N ARG A 469 -18.34 -0.81 -5.48
CA ARG A 469 -17.32 0.18 -5.08
C ARG A 469 -16.15 0.20 -6.07
N LEU A 470 -15.70 -0.96 -6.55
CA LEU A 470 -14.62 -1.06 -7.53
C LEU A 470 -15.03 -0.46 -8.89
N ALA A 471 -16.24 -0.76 -9.35
CA ALA A 471 -16.78 -0.19 -10.59
C ALA A 471 -16.95 1.32 -10.50
N ALA A 472 -17.44 1.84 -9.36
CA ALA A 472 -17.51 3.28 -9.11
C ALA A 472 -16.13 3.94 -9.16
N ALA A 473 -15.12 3.29 -8.59
CA ALA A 473 -13.72 3.71 -8.62
C ALA A 473 -13.03 3.53 -10.00
N GLY A 474 -13.74 3.08 -11.03
CA GLY A 474 -13.20 2.93 -12.38
C GLY A 474 -12.18 1.80 -12.54
N ILE A 475 -12.08 0.88 -11.58
CA ILE A 475 -11.30 -0.36 -11.73
C ILE A 475 -11.88 -1.15 -12.90
N ASN A 476 -11.01 -1.66 -13.78
CA ASN A 476 -11.43 -2.46 -14.94
C ASN A 476 -10.90 -3.90 -14.91
N THR A 477 -9.97 -4.22 -14.02
CA THR A 477 -9.40 -5.57 -13.88
C THR A 477 -9.34 -5.96 -12.40
N VAL A 478 -9.84 -7.14 -12.04
CA VAL A 478 -9.77 -7.68 -10.68
C VAL A 478 -8.97 -8.98 -10.69
N PHE A 479 -7.86 -9.00 -9.95
CA PHE A 479 -7.14 -10.22 -9.62
C PHE A 479 -7.79 -10.85 -8.39
N PHE A 480 -8.69 -11.81 -8.63
CA PHE A 480 -9.55 -12.38 -7.59
C PHE A 480 -8.92 -13.62 -6.96
N GLU A 481 -8.63 -13.59 -5.66
CA GLU A 481 -7.94 -14.69 -4.97
C GLU A 481 -8.76 -16.00 -5.07
N THR A 482 -8.26 -16.92 -5.90
CA THR A 482 -9.00 -18.12 -6.31
C THR A 482 -8.41 -19.40 -5.70
N LEU A 483 -7.07 -19.48 -5.62
CA LEU A 483 -6.35 -20.56 -4.94
C LEU A 483 -5.35 -19.96 -3.95
N ASN A 484 -5.54 -20.21 -2.66
CA ASN A 484 -4.69 -19.70 -1.59
C ASN A 484 -4.32 -20.82 -0.61
N ALA A 485 -3.04 -20.94 -0.26
CA ALA A 485 -2.55 -21.94 0.71
C ALA A 485 -2.99 -23.39 0.42
N GLY A 486 -3.21 -23.75 -0.86
CA GLY A 486 -3.69 -25.07 -1.28
C GLY A 486 -5.21 -25.26 -1.21
N TYR A 487 -5.97 -24.22 -0.87
CA TYR A 487 -7.43 -24.22 -0.82
C TYR A 487 -8.03 -23.37 -1.95
N PRO A 488 -8.80 -23.96 -2.89
CA PRO A 488 -9.64 -23.17 -3.76
C PRO A 488 -10.75 -22.49 -2.96
N ILE A 489 -11.12 -21.29 -3.37
CA ILE A 489 -12.23 -20.55 -2.73
C ILE A 489 -13.60 -21.10 -3.14
N TYR A 490 -13.65 -21.87 -4.24
CA TYR A 490 -14.81 -22.48 -4.87
C TYR A 490 -14.85 -24.02 -4.67
N PRO A 491 -15.99 -24.69 -4.89
CA PRO A 491 -16.11 -26.15 -4.84
C PRO A 491 -15.40 -26.82 -6.03
N SER A 492 -14.14 -27.20 -5.81
CA SER A 492 -13.29 -27.89 -6.79
C SER A 492 -13.54 -29.40 -6.80
N GLN A 493 -13.44 -30.01 -7.98
CA GLN A 493 -13.41 -31.46 -8.20
C GLN A 493 -11.98 -32.01 -8.26
N VAL A 494 -10.98 -31.12 -8.33
CA VAL A 494 -9.56 -31.48 -8.45
C VAL A 494 -8.83 -31.35 -7.11
N ALA A 495 -9.09 -30.28 -6.36
CA ALA A 495 -8.45 -30.03 -5.06
C ALA A 495 -9.05 -30.94 -3.97
N PRO A 496 -8.25 -31.41 -2.99
CA PRO A 496 -8.76 -32.26 -1.93
C PRO A 496 -9.82 -31.61 -1.03
N GLN A 497 -9.80 -30.28 -0.90
CA GLN A 497 -10.68 -29.57 0.02
C GLN A 497 -10.87 -28.11 -0.43
N GLN A 498 -12.12 -27.61 -0.43
CA GLN A 498 -12.43 -26.17 -0.52
C GLN A 498 -11.97 -25.44 0.74
N ASN A 499 -11.68 -24.14 0.63
CA ASN A 499 -11.40 -23.29 1.79
C ASN A 499 -12.53 -23.42 2.84
N PRO A 500 -12.25 -23.83 4.09
CA PRO A 500 -13.29 -24.01 5.11
C PRO A 500 -14.11 -22.75 5.38
N LEU A 501 -13.56 -21.56 5.10
CA LEU A 501 -14.21 -20.27 5.35
C LEU A 501 -15.21 -19.86 4.26
N THR A 502 -15.28 -20.59 3.14
CA THR A 502 -16.22 -20.32 2.04
C THR A 502 -17.10 -21.51 1.67
N VAL A 503 -17.05 -22.59 2.45
CA VAL A 503 -17.97 -23.73 2.29
C VAL A 503 -19.42 -23.24 2.39
N GLY A 504 -20.28 -23.78 1.53
CA GLY A 504 -21.70 -23.44 1.46
C GLY A 504 -22.04 -22.42 0.36
N TRP A 505 -21.07 -21.87 -0.35
CA TRP A 505 -21.29 -21.04 -1.54
C TRP A 505 -20.10 -21.09 -2.51
N ASP A 506 -20.29 -20.54 -3.72
CA ASP A 506 -19.26 -20.41 -4.76
C ASP A 506 -18.90 -18.93 -4.99
N PRO A 507 -17.82 -18.43 -4.37
CA PRO A 507 -17.40 -17.05 -4.54
C PRO A 507 -16.87 -16.74 -5.94
N LEU A 508 -16.28 -17.72 -6.64
CA LEU A 508 -15.70 -17.49 -7.96
C LEU A 508 -16.79 -17.33 -9.02
N GLU A 509 -17.82 -18.19 -8.98
CA GLU A 509 -19.01 -18.06 -9.85
C GLU A 509 -19.68 -16.70 -9.66
N SER A 510 -19.91 -16.33 -8.39
CA SER A 510 -20.47 -15.03 -8.01
C SER A 510 -19.63 -13.88 -8.55
N ALA A 511 -18.30 -13.92 -8.35
CA ALA A 511 -17.39 -12.85 -8.75
C ALA A 511 -17.35 -12.66 -10.27
N VAL A 512 -17.32 -13.76 -11.05
CA VAL A 512 -17.30 -13.68 -12.53
C VAL A 512 -18.58 -13.02 -13.05
N LYS A 513 -19.74 -13.42 -12.50
CA LYS A 513 -21.02 -12.79 -12.83
C LYS A 513 -21.00 -11.29 -12.52
N LEU A 514 -20.63 -10.92 -11.29
CA LEU A 514 -20.62 -9.53 -10.82
C LEU A 514 -19.64 -8.64 -11.59
N ALA A 515 -18.47 -9.17 -11.97
CA ALA A 515 -17.49 -8.48 -12.80
C ALA A 515 -18.08 -8.15 -14.18
N ARG A 516 -18.66 -9.16 -14.84
CA ARG A 516 -19.24 -9.04 -16.19
C ARG A 516 -20.39 -8.03 -16.23
N GLU A 517 -21.30 -8.06 -15.26
CA GLU A 517 -22.40 -7.09 -15.13
C GLU A 517 -21.90 -5.64 -15.02
N ARG A 518 -20.66 -5.44 -14.57
CA ARG A 518 -20.05 -4.12 -14.37
C ARG A 518 -19.01 -3.75 -15.43
N GLY A 519 -18.84 -4.58 -16.46
CA GLY A 519 -17.85 -4.36 -17.51
C GLY A 519 -16.40 -4.38 -16.99
N MET A 520 -16.15 -5.17 -15.94
CA MET A 520 -14.82 -5.43 -15.41
C MET A 520 -14.37 -6.82 -15.81
N GLU A 521 -13.06 -6.99 -16.00
CA GLU A 521 -12.46 -8.30 -16.17
C GLU A 521 -12.10 -8.94 -14.85
N LEU A 522 -12.32 -10.25 -14.76
CA LEU A 522 -11.89 -11.06 -13.62
C LEU A 522 -10.81 -12.03 -14.04
N HIS A 523 -9.64 -11.89 -13.41
CA HIS A 523 -8.51 -12.77 -13.57
C HIS A 523 -8.37 -13.62 -12.30
N ALA A 524 -8.41 -14.95 -12.45
CA ALA A 524 -8.27 -15.86 -11.31
C ALA A 524 -6.83 -15.82 -10.77
N TRP A 525 -6.66 -15.32 -9.55
CA TRP A 525 -5.37 -15.23 -8.88
C TRP A 525 -5.04 -16.53 -8.14
N ILE A 526 -3.94 -17.17 -8.51
CA ILE A 526 -3.56 -18.52 -8.10
C ILE A 526 -2.18 -18.49 -7.44
N TRP A 527 -2.10 -18.94 -6.18
CA TRP A 527 -0.83 -19.31 -5.56
C TRP A 527 -0.35 -20.62 -6.19
N THR A 528 0.71 -20.55 -7.00
CA THR A 528 1.13 -21.64 -7.87
C THR A 528 1.87 -22.72 -7.09
N PHE A 529 3.10 -22.43 -6.63
CA PHE A 529 3.89 -23.42 -5.89
C PHE A 529 3.78 -23.27 -4.38
N ALA A 530 3.41 -22.09 -3.85
CA ALA A 530 3.15 -21.95 -2.42
C ALA A 530 1.82 -22.60 -2.02
N THR A 531 1.87 -23.44 -0.99
CA THR A 531 0.73 -24.15 -0.41
C THR A 531 0.89 -24.22 1.09
N GLY A 532 -0.18 -24.32 1.89
CA GLY A 532 -0.05 -24.32 3.35
C GLY A 532 0.54 -23.02 3.90
N ASN A 533 -0.13 -22.41 4.87
CA ASN A 533 0.30 -21.11 5.38
C ASN A 533 -0.03 -21.02 6.86
N LYS A 534 0.99 -20.85 7.70
CA LYS A 534 0.82 -20.69 9.15
C LYS A 534 -0.24 -19.64 9.50
N ARG A 535 -0.29 -18.50 8.79
CA ARG A 535 -1.30 -17.46 9.04
C ARG A 535 -2.72 -17.93 8.70
N HIS A 536 -2.88 -18.63 7.57
CA HIS A 536 -4.17 -19.19 7.19
C HIS A 536 -4.61 -20.29 8.18
N ASN A 537 -3.69 -21.16 8.59
CA ASN A 537 -3.95 -22.21 9.56
C ASN A 537 -4.54 -21.67 10.87
N THR A 538 -4.00 -20.56 11.38
CA THR A 538 -4.56 -19.87 12.57
C THR A 538 -6.03 -19.50 12.37
N LEU A 539 -6.43 -19.03 11.19
CA LEU A 539 -7.81 -18.62 10.90
C LEU A 539 -8.79 -19.79 10.85
N ILE A 540 -8.32 -20.99 10.49
CA ILE A 540 -9.15 -22.20 10.40
C ILE A 540 -8.92 -23.16 11.57
N GLY A 541 -8.30 -22.70 12.66
CA GLY A 541 -8.08 -23.49 13.87
C GLY A 541 -7.13 -24.68 13.70
N LYS A 542 -6.21 -24.63 12.72
CA LYS A 542 -5.20 -25.67 12.48
C LYS A 542 -3.86 -25.29 13.10
N PRO A 543 -3.02 -26.27 13.51
CA PRO A 543 -1.66 -25.99 13.96
C PRO A 543 -0.84 -25.26 12.90
N GLY A 544 0.08 -24.39 13.33
CA GLY A 544 0.97 -23.66 12.40
C GLY A 544 1.85 -24.55 11.53
N SER A 545 2.10 -25.80 11.95
CA SER A 545 2.84 -26.83 11.22
C SER A 545 1.99 -27.65 10.24
N TYR A 546 0.68 -27.41 10.16
CA TYR A 546 -0.19 -28.12 9.23
C TYR A 546 0.18 -27.75 7.77
N PRO A 547 0.51 -28.72 6.90
CA PRO A 547 1.05 -28.44 5.56
C PRO A 547 -0.02 -28.05 4.53
N GLY A 548 -1.29 -27.94 4.95
CA GLY A 548 -2.42 -27.72 4.06
C GLY A 548 -2.98 -29.02 3.48
N PRO A 549 -4.09 -28.94 2.72
CA PRO A 549 -4.85 -30.10 2.29
C PRO A 549 -4.11 -30.90 1.21
N VAL A 550 -3.44 -30.21 0.30
CA VAL A 550 -2.71 -30.82 -0.83
C VAL A 550 -1.55 -31.68 -0.33
N LEU A 551 -0.67 -31.14 0.51
CA LEU A 551 0.48 -31.88 1.03
C LEU A 551 0.12 -32.89 2.14
N SER A 552 -1.07 -32.77 2.73
CA SER A 552 -1.60 -33.84 3.59
C SER A 552 -2.03 -35.06 2.76
N ALA A 553 -2.64 -34.83 1.60
CA ALA A 553 -3.07 -35.88 0.68
C ALA A 553 -1.88 -36.46 -0.13
N TYR A 554 -0.92 -35.62 -0.49
CA TYR A 554 0.22 -35.97 -1.34
C TYR A 554 1.56 -35.49 -0.75
N PRO A 555 2.06 -36.11 0.34
CA PRO A 555 3.28 -35.66 1.03
C PRO A 555 4.53 -35.65 0.15
N ASN A 556 4.63 -36.59 -0.81
CA ASN A 556 5.78 -36.72 -1.71
C ASN A 556 5.90 -35.56 -2.72
N TRP A 557 4.93 -34.66 -2.80
CA TRP A 557 4.97 -33.46 -3.64
C TRP A 557 5.63 -32.27 -2.95
N ALA A 558 5.99 -32.38 -1.67
CA ALA A 558 6.59 -31.30 -0.92
C ALA A 558 7.95 -30.91 -1.49
N ASN A 559 8.20 -29.61 -1.60
CA ASN A 559 9.53 -29.07 -1.78
C ASN A 559 10.30 -29.18 -0.45
N ILE A 560 11.55 -29.60 -0.53
CA ILE A 560 12.39 -29.92 0.62
C ILE A 560 13.65 -29.08 0.55
N ASP A 561 14.10 -28.57 1.69
CA ASP A 561 15.39 -27.89 1.79
C ASP A 561 16.58 -28.87 1.94
N ASN A 562 17.79 -28.37 1.83
CA ASN A 562 19.04 -29.12 2.01
C ASN A 562 19.22 -29.72 3.42
N LYS A 563 18.31 -29.46 4.36
CA LYS A 563 18.28 -30.00 5.72
C LYS A 563 17.06 -30.91 5.96
N GLY A 564 16.28 -31.22 4.92
CA GLY A 564 15.12 -32.11 5.01
C GLY A 564 13.83 -31.44 5.50
N ARG A 565 13.77 -30.11 5.62
CA ARG A 565 12.58 -29.38 6.08
C ARG A 565 11.63 -29.06 4.92
N THR A 566 10.34 -29.20 5.17
CA THR A 566 9.25 -28.91 4.22
C THR A 566 8.60 -27.55 4.46
N GLN A 567 8.53 -27.11 5.72
CA GLN A 567 8.06 -25.77 6.07
C GLN A 567 9.22 -24.79 5.99
N ASN A 568 9.00 -23.66 5.32
CA ASN A 568 9.94 -22.56 5.33
C ASN A 568 9.89 -21.85 6.70
N PRO A 569 10.96 -21.91 7.53
CA PRO A 569 11.01 -21.26 8.83
C PRO A 569 10.87 -19.74 8.76
N ASN A 570 11.25 -19.13 7.63
CA ASN A 570 11.22 -17.69 7.48
C ASN A 570 9.78 -17.21 7.27
N ASP A 571 9.04 -17.79 6.33
CA ASP A 571 7.69 -17.31 5.97
C ASP A 571 6.52 -18.15 6.54
N GLY A 572 6.82 -19.30 7.15
CA GLY A 572 5.85 -20.23 7.71
C GLY A 572 4.97 -20.95 6.66
N LYS A 573 5.36 -20.93 5.38
CA LYS A 573 4.64 -21.56 4.27
C LYS A 573 5.26 -22.88 3.87
N PHE A 574 4.48 -23.68 3.14
CA PHE A 574 4.96 -24.88 2.46
C PHE A 574 4.93 -24.63 0.95
N TYR A 575 5.59 -25.50 0.21
CA TYR A 575 5.69 -25.36 -1.24
C TYR A 575 5.62 -26.73 -1.90
N LEU A 576 4.95 -26.80 -3.05
CA LEU A 576 5.04 -27.93 -3.97
C LEU A 576 6.40 -27.89 -4.67
N ASP A 577 7.01 -29.05 -4.91
CA ASP A 577 8.25 -29.17 -5.67
C ASP A 577 7.98 -28.88 -7.17
N PRO A 578 8.55 -27.81 -7.75
CA PRO A 578 8.33 -27.48 -9.16
C PRO A 578 8.85 -28.54 -10.14
N ALA A 579 9.74 -29.43 -9.71
CA ALA A 579 10.24 -30.55 -10.51
C ALA A 579 9.35 -31.81 -10.44
N ASN A 580 8.38 -31.86 -9.50
CA ASN A 580 7.50 -33.01 -9.35
C ASN A 580 6.40 -33.01 -10.44
N PRO A 581 6.35 -34.01 -11.35
CA PRO A 581 5.44 -33.99 -12.48
C PRO A 581 3.96 -34.12 -12.07
N GLU A 582 3.65 -34.85 -11.00
CA GLU A 582 2.27 -34.99 -10.51
C GLU A 582 1.74 -33.70 -9.89
N ALA A 583 2.59 -32.96 -9.16
CA ALA A 583 2.27 -31.65 -8.61
C ALA A 583 2.02 -30.61 -9.73
N ARG A 584 2.84 -30.63 -10.79
CA ARG A 584 2.60 -29.79 -11.99
C ARG A 584 1.29 -30.15 -12.68
N SER A 585 1.04 -31.45 -12.88
CA SER A 585 -0.22 -31.94 -13.46
C SER A 585 -1.44 -31.54 -12.64
N TYR A 586 -1.34 -31.58 -11.31
CA TYR A 586 -2.38 -31.06 -10.41
C TYR A 586 -2.66 -29.57 -10.65
N LEU A 587 -1.63 -28.73 -10.68
CA LEU A 587 -1.80 -27.28 -10.90
C LEU A 587 -2.38 -26.98 -12.29
N LEU A 588 -1.94 -27.68 -13.34
CA LEU A 588 -2.51 -27.55 -14.68
C LEU A 588 -3.98 -27.97 -14.71
N ARG A 589 -4.38 -29.04 -14.00
CA ARG A 589 -5.79 -29.46 -13.87
C ARG A 589 -6.61 -28.42 -13.12
N ILE A 590 -6.08 -27.79 -12.08
CA ILE A 590 -6.76 -26.69 -11.37
C ILE A 590 -6.97 -25.49 -12.29
N ILE A 591 -5.94 -25.08 -13.05
CA ILE A 591 -6.04 -23.99 -14.02
C ILE A 591 -7.08 -24.32 -15.11
N ASN A 592 -7.07 -25.55 -15.62
CA ASN A 592 -8.05 -26.02 -16.59
C ASN A 592 -9.47 -26.06 -16.01
N GLU A 593 -9.64 -26.50 -14.77
CA GLU A 593 -10.93 -26.49 -14.08
C GLU A 593 -11.49 -25.07 -13.96
N ILE A 594 -10.67 -24.10 -13.54
CA ILE A 594 -11.06 -22.69 -13.40
C ILE A 594 -11.49 -22.12 -14.75
N THR A 595 -10.67 -22.32 -15.78
CA THR A 595 -10.89 -21.72 -17.10
C THR A 595 -12.07 -22.34 -17.85
N SER A 596 -12.19 -23.67 -17.84
CA SER A 596 -13.31 -24.38 -18.47
C SER A 596 -14.67 -24.10 -17.81
N ARG A 597 -14.73 -24.12 -16.47
CA ARG A 597 -16.00 -24.02 -15.74
C ARG A 597 -16.49 -22.58 -15.64
N TYR A 598 -15.61 -21.63 -15.32
CA TYR A 598 -16.01 -20.27 -14.97
C TYR A 598 -15.85 -19.26 -16.10
N LYS A 599 -15.09 -19.58 -17.16
CA LYS A 599 -14.81 -18.68 -18.29
C LYS A 599 -14.26 -17.32 -17.82
N VAL A 600 -13.28 -17.38 -16.91
CA VAL A 600 -12.55 -16.19 -16.43
C VAL A 600 -11.84 -15.48 -17.58
N ASP A 601 -11.71 -14.16 -17.46
CA ASP A 601 -11.07 -13.32 -18.48
C ASP A 601 -9.55 -13.52 -18.51
N GLY A 602 -8.97 -13.88 -17.36
CA GLY A 602 -7.55 -14.16 -17.22
C GLY A 602 -7.21 -15.14 -16.10
N VAL A 603 -5.97 -15.60 -16.10
CA VAL A 603 -5.32 -16.33 -15.01
C VAL A 603 -4.10 -15.51 -14.59
N GLN A 604 -4.00 -15.24 -13.29
CA GLN A 604 -2.83 -14.59 -12.71
C GLN A 604 -2.05 -15.58 -11.83
N LEU A 605 -0.83 -15.89 -12.25
CA LEU A 605 0.07 -16.73 -11.47
C LEU A 605 0.83 -15.89 -10.44
N ASP A 606 0.71 -16.25 -9.18
CA ASP A 606 1.53 -15.76 -8.07
C ASP A 606 2.23 -16.93 -7.39
N TYR A 607 3.22 -16.66 -6.54
CA TYR A 607 4.12 -17.65 -5.96
C TYR A 607 4.67 -18.62 -7.02
N ILE A 608 4.87 -18.11 -8.23
CA ILE A 608 5.47 -18.81 -9.38
C ILE A 608 7.00 -18.77 -9.25
N ARG A 609 7.50 -19.39 -8.18
CA ARG A 609 8.89 -19.30 -7.71
C ARG A 609 9.18 -20.38 -6.67
N TYR A 610 10.46 -20.59 -6.39
CA TYR A 610 10.90 -21.29 -5.19
C TYR A 610 10.77 -20.37 -3.97
N PRO A 611 10.81 -20.92 -2.74
CA PRO A 611 10.94 -20.12 -1.52
C PRO A 611 12.21 -19.27 -1.55
N PHE A 612 12.23 -18.18 -0.78
CA PHE A 612 13.44 -17.36 -0.62
C PHE A 612 14.60 -18.19 -0.07
N GLN A 613 15.67 -18.29 -0.87
CA GLN A 613 16.90 -19.01 -0.56
C GLN A 613 17.85 -18.14 0.27
N ASP A 614 18.45 -18.71 1.31
CA ASP A 614 19.53 -18.10 2.06
C ASP A 614 20.70 -19.09 2.21
N ASP A 615 21.59 -19.04 1.21
CA ASP A 615 22.79 -19.88 1.15
C ASP A 615 23.69 -19.70 2.39
N ASN A 616 23.80 -18.48 2.92
CA ASN A 616 24.65 -18.18 4.09
C ASN A 616 24.08 -18.81 5.37
N ALA A 617 22.76 -18.89 5.48
CA ALA A 617 22.07 -19.60 6.56
C ALA A 617 21.98 -21.12 6.31
N GLY A 618 22.54 -21.61 5.20
CA GLY A 618 22.45 -22.99 4.76
C GLY A 618 21.00 -23.42 4.56
N PHE A 619 20.18 -22.55 3.98
CA PHE A 619 18.76 -22.72 3.79
C PHE A 619 18.42 -22.66 2.30
N VAL A 620 18.43 -23.82 1.64
CA VAL A 620 18.23 -23.92 0.19
C VAL A 620 17.22 -24.99 -0.17
N TYR A 621 16.17 -24.63 -0.91
CA TYR A 621 15.13 -25.50 -1.47
C TYR A 621 15.46 -26.07 -2.85
N GLY A 622 14.68 -27.09 -3.19
CA GLY A 622 14.75 -27.86 -4.43
C GLY A 622 15.30 -29.26 -4.23
N TYR A 623 15.42 -29.75 -2.99
CA TYR A 623 15.95 -31.07 -2.68
C TYR A 623 14.87 -32.15 -2.60
N GLY A 624 13.70 -31.91 -3.20
CA GLY A 624 12.67 -32.93 -3.39
C GLY A 624 13.19 -34.10 -4.23
N ALA A 625 12.59 -35.28 -4.06
CA ALA A 625 13.06 -36.51 -4.68
C ALA A 625 13.13 -36.42 -6.22
N ALA A 626 12.11 -35.80 -6.83
CA ALA A 626 12.04 -35.60 -8.28
C ALA A 626 13.17 -34.70 -8.79
N ALA A 627 13.36 -33.54 -8.15
CA ALA A 627 14.42 -32.60 -8.51
C ALA A 627 15.83 -33.22 -8.41
N ARG A 628 16.09 -33.95 -7.30
CA ARG A 628 17.38 -34.64 -7.08
C ARG A 628 17.65 -35.69 -8.14
N GLN A 629 16.65 -36.52 -8.45
CA GLN A 629 16.78 -37.58 -9.46
C GLN A 629 17.04 -36.99 -10.84
N GLN A 630 16.25 -36.01 -11.26
CA GLN A 630 16.39 -35.36 -12.57
C GLN A 630 17.76 -34.67 -12.72
N PHE A 631 18.22 -33.95 -11.69
CA PHE A 631 19.53 -33.31 -11.74
C PHE A 631 20.70 -34.32 -11.75
N LYS A 632 20.59 -35.40 -10.98
CA LYS A 632 21.57 -36.49 -11.00
C LYS A 632 21.62 -37.17 -12.36
N GLN A 633 20.48 -37.36 -13.03
CA GLN A 633 20.43 -37.88 -14.40
C GLN A 633 21.09 -36.92 -15.40
N LEU A 634 20.90 -35.60 -15.23
CA LEU A 634 21.47 -34.59 -16.10
C LEU A 634 22.99 -34.43 -15.94
N THR A 635 23.51 -34.53 -14.71
CA THR A 635 24.88 -34.12 -14.37
C THR A 635 25.77 -35.22 -13.78
N GLY A 636 25.20 -36.39 -13.48
CA GLY A 636 25.86 -37.47 -12.74
C GLY A 636 26.00 -37.24 -11.24
N THR A 637 25.63 -36.06 -10.72
CA THR A 637 25.85 -35.66 -9.32
C THR A 637 24.53 -35.42 -8.60
N ASP A 638 24.35 -36.01 -7.41
CA ASP A 638 23.21 -35.66 -6.55
C ASP A 638 23.43 -34.26 -5.94
N PRO A 639 22.46 -33.33 -6.04
CA PRO A 639 22.70 -31.95 -5.62
C PRO A 639 22.94 -31.81 -4.10
N VAL A 640 22.66 -32.83 -3.29
CA VAL A 640 23.05 -32.84 -1.85
C VAL A 640 24.57 -32.81 -1.63
N ASN A 641 25.34 -33.21 -2.65
CA ASN A 641 26.80 -33.27 -2.59
C ASN A 641 27.49 -32.00 -3.13
N ILE A 642 26.71 -30.98 -3.52
CA ILE A 642 27.25 -29.70 -4.01
C ILE A 642 26.82 -28.55 -3.10
N SER A 643 27.56 -27.46 -3.16
CA SER A 643 27.30 -26.24 -2.41
C SER A 643 27.57 -25.01 -3.31
N PRO A 644 27.29 -23.78 -2.83
CA PRO A 644 27.65 -22.57 -3.57
C PRO A 644 29.13 -22.49 -3.98
N SER A 645 30.05 -23.16 -3.26
CA SER A 645 31.47 -23.20 -3.61
C SER A 645 31.81 -24.21 -4.71
N SER A 646 30.87 -25.06 -5.14
CA SER A 646 31.04 -26.02 -6.24
C SER A 646 31.06 -25.39 -7.64
N GLY A 647 31.13 -24.06 -7.74
CA GLY A 647 31.35 -23.31 -8.97
C GLY A 647 30.34 -23.66 -10.07
N ASN A 648 30.81 -24.30 -11.14
CA ASN A 648 29.98 -24.59 -12.32
C ASN A 648 28.78 -25.51 -12.01
N LEU A 649 28.95 -26.53 -11.16
CA LEU A 649 27.87 -27.44 -10.80
C LEU A 649 26.75 -26.73 -10.02
N TRP A 650 27.11 -25.75 -9.19
CA TRP A 650 26.11 -24.92 -8.50
C TRP A 650 25.31 -24.05 -9.46
N ARG A 651 25.97 -23.45 -10.46
CA ARG A 651 25.28 -22.68 -11.51
C ARG A 651 24.30 -23.56 -12.29
N GLN A 652 24.71 -24.77 -12.68
CA GLN A 652 23.82 -25.73 -13.33
C GLN A 652 22.62 -26.10 -12.45
N TRP A 653 22.81 -26.20 -11.13
CA TRP A 653 21.70 -26.45 -10.21
C TRP A 653 20.70 -25.29 -10.14
N VAL A 654 21.20 -24.05 -10.07
CA VAL A 654 20.35 -22.85 -10.12
C VAL A 654 19.61 -22.74 -11.45
N GLU A 655 20.29 -23.02 -12.57
CA GLU A 655 19.70 -23.06 -13.91
C GLU A 655 18.63 -24.14 -14.03
N PHE A 656 18.91 -25.37 -13.56
CA PHE A 656 17.93 -26.45 -13.52
C PHE A 656 16.66 -26.03 -12.78
N LYS A 657 16.79 -25.50 -11.55
CA LYS A 657 15.62 -25.06 -10.77
C LYS A 657 14.87 -23.91 -11.45
N THR A 658 15.59 -22.95 -12.03
CA THR A 658 14.99 -21.84 -12.80
C THR A 658 14.21 -22.37 -14.00
N ASN A 659 14.73 -23.38 -14.70
CA ASN A 659 14.07 -24.01 -15.83
C ASN A 659 12.80 -24.77 -15.44
N GLN A 660 12.70 -25.31 -14.21
CA GLN A 660 11.45 -25.89 -13.72
C GLN A 660 10.32 -24.86 -13.64
N ILE A 661 10.62 -23.63 -13.22
CA ILE A 661 9.65 -22.53 -13.20
C ILE A 661 9.34 -22.08 -14.63
N ASN A 662 10.37 -21.84 -15.45
CA ASN A 662 10.19 -21.38 -16.84
C ASN A 662 9.31 -22.34 -17.65
N SER A 663 9.59 -23.64 -17.59
CA SER A 663 8.81 -24.65 -18.32
C SER A 663 7.38 -24.74 -17.83
N PHE A 664 7.13 -24.56 -16.52
CA PHE A 664 5.75 -24.58 -16.00
C PHE A 664 4.93 -23.41 -16.52
N VAL A 665 5.51 -22.20 -16.53
CA VAL A 665 4.82 -21.02 -17.09
C VAL A 665 4.53 -21.22 -18.58
N ALA A 666 5.46 -21.86 -19.32
CA ALA A 666 5.24 -22.23 -20.71
C ALA A 666 4.12 -23.26 -20.89
N GLU A 667 4.05 -24.30 -20.05
CA GLU A 667 2.96 -25.30 -20.04
C GLU A 667 1.60 -24.64 -19.77
N VAL A 668 1.52 -23.72 -18.81
CA VAL A 668 0.29 -22.95 -18.53
C VAL A 668 -0.09 -22.11 -19.76
N SER A 669 0.87 -21.41 -20.35
CA SER A 669 0.63 -20.61 -21.56
C SER A 669 0.13 -21.46 -22.72
N GLN A 670 0.74 -22.62 -22.94
CA GLN A 670 0.32 -23.57 -23.98
C GLN A 670 -1.11 -24.07 -23.72
N LEU A 671 -1.40 -24.52 -22.49
CA LEU A 671 -2.73 -24.95 -22.08
C LEU A 671 -3.78 -23.87 -22.39
N LEU A 672 -3.51 -22.62 -22.00
CA LEU A 672 -4.42 -21.50 -22.22
C LEU A 672 -4.56 -21.16 -23.71
N ARG A 673 -3.47 -21.07 -24.46
CA ARG A 673 -3.53 -20.71 -25.90
C ARG A 673 -4.27 -21.75 -26.73
N GLN A 674 -4.07 -23.03 -26.44
CA GLN A 674 -4.69 -24.12 -27.20
C GLN A 674 -6.18 -24.24 -26.93
N ASN A 675 -6.61 -24.06 -25.68
CA ASN A 675 -7.99 -24.37 -25.26
C ASN A 675 -8.84 -23.12 -24.98
N TYR A 676 -8.20 -22.03 -24.57
CA TYR A 676 -8.85 -20.78 -24.12
C TYR A 676 -8.13 -19.56 -24.72
N PRO A 677 -8.07 -19.43 -26.06
CA PRO A 677 -7.19 -18.47 -26.74
C PRO A 677 -7.49 -17.01 -26.42
N ARG A 678 -8.60 -16.68 -25.74
CA ARG A 678 -8.88 -15.32 -25.26
C ARG A 678 -8.53 -15.09 -23.79
N THR A 679 -8.13 -16.09 -23.03
CA THR A 679 -7.76 -15.91 -21.62
C THR A 679 -6.39 -15.24 -21.52
N ILE A 680 -6.29 -14.17 -20.73
CA ILE A 680 -5.05 -13.44 -20.49
C ILE A 680 -4.21 -14.18 -19.45
N LEU A 681 -2.92 -14.38 -19.73
CA LEU A 681 -1.98 -14.91 -18.75
C LEU A 681 -1.16 -13.76 -18.13
N SER A 682 -1.40 -13.47 -16.85
CA SER A 682 -0.63 -12.49 -16.09
C SER A 682 0.19 -13.14 -14.97
N VAL A 683 1.24 -12.47 -14.51
CA VAL A 683 2.15 -12.98 -13.47
C VAL A 683 2.49 -11.92 -12.43
N ALA A 684 2.37 -12.26 -11.15
CA ALA A 684 2.86 -11.46 -10.03
C ALA A 684 4.33 -11.77 -9.77
N VAL A 685 5.20 -10.76 -9.91
CA VAL A 685 6.66 -10.95 -9.88
C VAL A 685 7.37 -9.97 -8.95
N PHE A 686 8.55 -10.36 -8.47
CA PHE A 686 9.40 -9.44 -7.72
C PHE A 686 10.13 -8.45 -8.64
N PRO A 687 10.29 -7.18 -8.22
CA PRO A 687 10.98 -6.14 -8.99
C PRO A 687 12.50 -6.08 -8.73
N HIS A 688 13.08 -7.01 -7.97
CA HIS A 688 14.52 -7.05 -7.69
C HIS A 688 15.35 -7.19 -8.97
N PRO A 689 16.69 -6.96 -8.97
CA PRO A 689 17.53 -7.26 -10.13
C PRO A 689 17.45 -8.74 -10.57
N GLU A 690 17.66 -9.00 -11.86
CA GLU A 690 17.54 -10.34 -12.46
C GLU A 690 18.36 -11.41 -11.73
N SER A 691 19.65 -11.14 -11.54
CA SER A 691 20.55 -12.05 -10.83
C SER A 691 20.03 -12.37 -9.42
N GLN A 692 19.56 -11.37 -8.68
CA GLN A 692 19.02 -11.61 -7.33
C GLN A 692 17.81 -12.53 -7.36
N ARG A 693 16.87 -12.34 -8.30
CA ARG A 693 15.69 -13.21 -8.38
C ARG A 693 16.06 -14.63 -8.80
N ILE A 694 16.98 -14.79 -9.76
CA ILE A 694 17.44 -16.11 -10.20
C ILE A 694 18.08 -16.88 -9.04
N TYR A 695 18.97 -16.26 -8.27
CA TYR A 695 19.65 -16.96 -7.16
C TYR A 695 18.78 -17.08 -5.89
N LYS A 696 17.92 -16.09 -5.60
CA LYS A 696 17.13 -16.08 -4.36
C LYS A 696 15.77 -16.75 -4.46
N ILE A 697 15.14 -16.80 -5.62
CA ILE A 697 13.77 -17.33 -5.77
C ILE A 697 13.54 -18.08 -7.10
N GLN A 698 14.54 -18.17 -7.97
CA GLN A 698 14.47 -18.84 -9.28
C GLN A 698 13.34 -18.28 -10.19
N GLN A 699 13.08 -16.97 -10.10
CA GLN A 699 12.05 -16.28 -10.89
C GLN A 699 12.68 -15.46 -12.03
N ASN A 700 12.60 -15.97 -13.27
CA ASN A 700 13.19 -15.35 -14.48
C ASN A 700 12.10 -14.89 -15.46
N TRP A 701 11.38 -13.83 -15.11
CA TRP A 701 10.23 -13.37 -15.88
C TRP A 701 10.59 -12.64 -17.17
N GLU A 702 11.83 -12.18 -17.33
CA GLU A 702 12.34 -11.58 -18.56
C GLU A 702 12.33 -12.60 -19.71
N VAL A 703 12.64 -13.87 -19.43
CA VAL A 703 12.50 -14.95 -20.41
C VAL A 703 11.03 -15.10 -20.83
N TRP A 704 10.10 -15.09 -19.87
CA TRP A 704 8.67 -15.24 -20.16
C TRP A 704 8.13 -14.07 -20.98
N ALA A 705 8.59 -12.86 -20.68
CA ALA A 705 8.21 -11.64 -21.38
C ALA A 705 8.77 -11.61 -22.82
N ARG A 706 10.08 -11.79 -22.99
CA ARG A 706 10.76 -11.76 -24.29
C ARG A 706 10.28 -12.83 -25.26
N GLN A 707 10.03 -14.04 -24.76
CA GLN A 707 9.48 -15.14 -25.57
C GLN A 707 7.97 -14.99 -25.81
N GLY A 708 7.36 -13.96 -25.22
CA GLY A 708 5.94 -13.73 -25.33
C GLY A 708 5.10 -14.87 -24.76
N ILE A 709 5.58 -15.57 -23.73
CA ILE A 709 4.85 -16.64 -23.03
C ILE A 709 3.67 -16.05 -22.27
N VAL A 710 3.86 -14.88 -21.65
CA VAL A 710 2.85 -14.19 -20.84
C VAL A 710 2.33 -12.93 -21.54
N ASP A 711 1.14 -12.49 -21.16
CA ASP A 711 0.52 -11.26 -21.66
C ASP A 711 0.91 -10.05 -20.84
N LEU A 712 0.88 -10.19 -19.51
CA LEU A 712 1.01 -9.09 -18.57
C LEU A 712 1.94 -9.45 -17.39
N ILE A 713 3.03 -8.71 -17.25
CA ILE A 713 3.89 -8.73 -16.07
C ILE A 713 3.33 -7.74 -15.04
N VAL A 714 3.17 -8.17 -13.80
CA VAL A 714 2.66 -7.32 -12.71
C VAL A 714 3.70 -7.29 -11.57
N PRO A 715 4.71 -6.41 -11.65
CA PRO A 715 5.72 -6.31 -10.60
C PRO A 715 5.17 -5.75 -9.28
N MET A 716 5.53 -6.39 -8.17
CA MET A 716 5.24 -5.95 -6.81
C MET A 716 6.19 -4.82 -6.37
N THR A 717 6.08 -3.64 -7.00
CA THR A 717 6.92 -2.45 -6.79
C THR A 717 6.60 -1.70 -5.49
N TYR A 718 6.47 -2.45 -4.39
CA TYR A 718 6.03 -1.93 -3.11
C TYR A 718 7.12 -1.09 -2.43
N ALA A 719 6.83 0.18 -2.20
CA ALA A 719 7.72 1.13 -1.53
C ALA A 719 6.93 2.11 -0.64
N LEU A 720 7.58 2.63 0.40
CA LEU A 720 6.97 3.62 1.30
C LEU A 720 7.06 5.07 0.78
N ASP A 721 7.80 5.31 -0.31
CA ASP A 721 7.92 6.61 -0.97
C ASP A 721 7.95 6.48 -2.50
N THR A 722 7.56 7.56 -3.18
CA THR A 722 7.41 7.59 -4.65
C THR A 722 8.74 7.49 -5.41
N ASN A 723 9.82 8.07 -4.88
CA ASN A 723 11.10 8.05 -5.58
C ASN A 723 11.72 6.64 -5.58
N ARG A 724 11.56 5.90 -4.48
CA ARG A 724 11.96 4.50 -4.42
C ARG A 724 11.13 3.67 -5.38
N LEU A 725 9.81 3.86 -5.41
CA LEU A 725 8.93 3.19 -6.38
C LEU A 725 9.38 3.45 -7.82
N GLN A 726 9.67 4.70 -8.20
CA GLN A 726 10.18 5.03 -9.54
C GLN A 726 11.50 4.32 -9.82
N ARG A 727 12.47 4.40 -8.89
CA ARG A 727 13.81 3.79 -9.06
C ARG A 727 13.77 2.29 -9.27
N ILE A 728 12.84 1.58 -8.64
CA ILE A 728 12.68 0.13 -8.85
C ILE A 728 11.84 -0.21 -10.08
N THR A 729 11.01 0.72 -10.56
CA THR A 729 10.07 0.48 -11.67
C THR A 729 10.63 0.88 -13.03
N GLU A 730 11.29 2.04 -13.12
CA GLU A 730 11.85 2.59 -14.37
C GLU A 730 12.73 1.59 -15.14
N PRO A 731 13.65 0.85 -14.50
CA PRO A 731 14.46 -0.13 -15.23
C PRO A 731 13.66 -1.29 -15.82
N LEU A 732 12.49 -1.60 -15.25
CA LEU A 732 11.65 -2.74 -15.63
C LEU A 732 10.75 -2.42 -16.84
N ALA A 733 10.46 -1.14 -17.07
CA ALA A 733 9.59 -0.69 -18.15
C ALA A 733 10.28 -0.58 -19.51
N LYS A 734 11.58 -0.93 -19.60
CA LYS A 734 12.38 -0.85 -20.83
C LYS A 734 12.01 -1.98 -21.80
N GLU A 735 11.86 -1.63 -23.09
CA GLU A 735 11.48 -2.57 -24.17
C GLU A 735 12.32 -3.85 -24.21
N GLN A 736 13.65 -3.73 -24.09
CA GLN A 736 14.58 -4.85 -24.16
C GLN A 736 14.28 -5.97 -23.14
N MET A 737 13.63 -5.62 -22.03
CA MET A 737 13.25 -6.56 -20.98
C MET A 737 11.92 -7.25 -21.26
N LEU A 738 10.99 -6.57 -21.93
CA LEU A 738 9.59 -6.98 -22.01
C LEU A 738 9.26 -7.78 -23.27
N GLY A 739 10.02 -7.60 -24.36
CA GLY A 739 9.58 -8.09 -25.67
C GLY A 739 8.13 -7.65 -25.93
N SER A 740 7.28 -8.55 -26.44
CA SER A 740 5.89 -8.23 -26.73
C SER A 740 4.93 -8.21 -25.52
N ALA A 741 5.39 -8.46 -24.28
CA ALA A 741 4.51 -8.47 -23.11
C ALA A 741 4.24 -7.05 -22.59
N LEU A 742 3.09 -6.84 -21.94
CA LEU A 742 2.79 -5.61 -21.22
C LEU A 742 3.32 -5.67 -19.79
N ILE A 743 3.50 -4.49 -19.17
CA ILE A 743 3.86 -4.35 -17.77
C ILE A 743 2.86 -3.45 -17.05
N SER A 744 2.41 -3.84 -15.85
CA SER A 744 1.55 -3.05 -14.98
C SER A 744 2.11 -3.09 -13.55
N PRO A 745 3.06 -2.21 -13.19
CA PRO A 745 3.62 -2.15 -11.84
C PRO A 745 2.54 -1.86 -10.79
N SER A 746 2.87 -2.09 -9.53
CA SER A 746 1.87 -2.05 -8.47
C SER A 746 2.25 -1.24 -7.23
N VAL A 747 1.21 -0.67 -6.61
CA VAL A 747 1.28 0.08 -5.36
C VAL A 747 0.64 -0.74 -4.25
N LYS A 748 1.33 -0.85 -3.11
CA LYS A 748 0.75 -1.43 -1.89
C LYS A 748 0.18 -0.32 -1.02
N LEU A 749 -1.13 -0.34 -0.79
CA LEU A 749 -1.83 0.68 0.00
C LEU A 749 -1.67 0.49 1.50
N LEU A 750 -1.55 -0.75 1.97
CA LEU A 750 -1.44 -1.05 3.39
C LEU A 750 -0.24 -0.28 3.98
N THR A 751 -0.47 0.51 5.04
CA THR A 751 0.51 1.39 5.70
C THR A 751 1.04 2.58 4.88
N LEU A 752 0.52 2.82 3.67
CA LEU A 752 0.93 3.94 2.82
C LEU A 752 -0.01 5.14 3.03
N PRO A 753 0.51 6.35 3.34
CA PRO A 753 -0.33 7.55 3.40
C PRO A 753 -1.05 7.80 2.07
N GLU A 754 -2.31 8.23 2.12
CA GLU A 754 -3.17 8.39 0.94
C GLU A 754 -2.54 9.30 -0.14
N VAL A 755 -1.99 10.45 0.25
CA VAL A 755 -1.33 11.36 -0.69
C VAL A 755 -0.10 10.75 -1.35
N VAL A 756 0.63 9.89 -0.64
CA VAL A 756 1.80 9.18 -1.19
C VAL A 756 1.33 8.09 -2.15
N ALA A 757 0.24 7.39 -1.84
CA ALA A 757 -0.37 6.42 -2.75
C ALA A 757 -0.85 7.09 -4.05
N ILE A 758 -1.49 8.26 -3.96
CA ILE A 758 -1.89 9.06 -5.13
C ILE A 758 -0.66 9.46 -5.96
N ASP A 759 0.39 9.97 -5.32
CA ASP A 759 1.64 10.36 -5.99
C ASP A 759 2.35 9.15 -6.64
N GLN A 760 2.32 7.98 -6.00
CA GLN A 760 2.84 6.74 -6.57
C GLN A 760 2.04 6.28 -7.80
N ILE A 761 0.71 6.36 -7.77
CA ILE A 761 -0.13 6.03 -8.94
C ILE A 761 0.17 7.00 -10.08
N GLN A 762 0.31 8.29 -9.79
CA GLN A 762 0.73 9.27 -10.81
C GLN A 762 2.11 8.94 -11.38
N ALA A 763 3.08 8.60 -10.52
CA ALA A 763 4.41 8.21 -10.97
C ALA A 763 4.36 7.02 -11.94
N LEU A 764 3.49 6.03 -11.72
CA LEU A 764 3.31 4.90 -12.64
C LEU A 764 2.65 5.30 -13.97
N ARG A 765 1.72 6.27 -13.96
CA ARG A 765 1.13 6.85 -15.17
C ARG A 765 2.11 7.66 -16.01
N ASP A 766 3.16 8.18 -15.39
CA ASP A 766 4.21 8.94 -16.05
C ASP A 766 5.32 8.04 -16.65
N LEU A 767 5.25 6.72 -16.44
CA LEU A 767 6.18 5.71 -16.98
C LEU A 767 5.60 4.99 -18.22
N PRO A 768 6.45 4.35 -19.07
CA PRO A 768 6.01 3.63 -20.26
C PRO A 768 5.38 2.27 -19.91
N THR A 769 4.23 2.28 -19.23
CA THR A 769 3.55 1.08 -18.70
C THR A 769 2.17 0.88 -19.32
N GLY A 770 1.61 -0.33 -19.19
CA GLY A 770 0.22 -0.64 -19.57
C GLY A 770 -0.83 -0.06 -18.63
N GLY A 771 -0.42 0.49 -17.50
CA GLY A 771 -1.28 0.96 -16.42
C GLY A 771 -0.69 0.57 -15.07
N TYR A 772 -1.54 0.43 -14.06
CA TYR A 772 -1.11 0.12 -12.70
C TYR A 772 -2.02 -0.92 -12.04
N ALA A 773 -1.48 -1.57 -11.00
CA ALA A 773 -2.24 -2.42 -10.10
C ALA A 773 -2.14 -1.94 -8.64
N ILE A 774 -3.13 -2.27 -7.83
CA ILE A 774 -3.20 -1.87 -6.41
C ILE A 774 -3.38 -3.09 -5.52
N PHE A 775 -2.51 -3.25 -4.53
CA PHE A 775 -2.60 -4.27 -3.49
C PHE A 775 -2.97 -3.64 -2.14
N ALA A 776 -4.12 -3.93 -1.54
CA ALA A 776 -5.24 -4.75 -2.01
C ALA A 776 -6.58 -4.06 -1.69
N VAL A 777 -7.70 -4.65 -2.13
CA VAL A 777 -9.06 -4.09 -1.93
C VAL A 777 -9.34 -3.73 -0.48
N GLU A 778 -8.91 -4.54 0.49
CA GLU A 778 -9.10 -4.27 1.92
C GLU A 778 -8.55 -2.92 2.39
N SER A 779 -7.55 -2.39 1.68
CA SER A 779 -6.86 -1.14 2.01
C SER A 779 -7.40 0.08 1.26
N ILE A 780 -8.41 -0.08 0.38
CA ILE A 780 -9.07 1.03 -0.29
C ILE A 780 -10.04 1.69 0.70
N ASN A 781 -9.57 2.75 1.34
CA ASN A 781 -10.37 3.57 2.24
C ASN A 781 -11.31 4.52 1.48
N SER A 782 -12.14 5.28 2.21
CA SER A 782 -13.10 6.22 1.62
C SER A 782 -12.45 7.40 0.87
N GLY A 783 -11.29 7.88 1.32
CA GLY A 783 -10.56 8.97 0.67
C GLY A 783 -10.02 8.56 -0.70
N MET A 784 -9.35 7.40 -0.77
CA MET A 784 -8.89 6.78 -2.01
C MET A 784 -10.04 6.46 -2.97
N GLN A 785 -11.15 5.91 -2.46
CA GLN A 785 -12.35 5.70 -3.27
C GLN A 785 -12.89 7.03 -3.83
N GLY A 786 -12.94 8.08 -3.02
CA GLY A 786 -13.33 9.42 -3.45
C GLY A 786 -12.41 9.99 -4.54
N PHE A 787 -11.10 9.84 -4.38
CA PHE A 787 -10.11 10.23 -5.39
C PHE A 787 -10.36 9.51 -6.71
N PHE A 788 -10.52 8.19 -6.69
CA PHE A 788 -10.80 7.43 -7.91
C PHE A 788 -12.12 7.84 -8.55
N ASN A 789 -13.18 8.02 -7.77
CA ASN A 789 -14.46 8.48 -8.30
C ASN A 789 -14.35 9.82 -9.05
N ARG A 790 -13.55 10.77 -8.52
CA ARG A 790 -13.36 12.11 -9.11
C ARG A 790 -12.38 12.16 -10.29
N THR A 791 -11.53 11.15 -10.46
CA THR A 791 -10.47 11.17 -11.48
C THR A 791 -10.68 10.16 -12.60
N GLN A 792 -11.30 9.03 -12.30
CA GLN A 792 -11.41 7.90 -13.22
C GLN A 792 -12.74 7.15 -13.08
N GLY A 793 -13.60 7.55 -12.14
CA GLY A 793 -14.87 6.88 -11.90
C GLY A 793 -15.89 7.10 -13.00
N ARG A 794 -16.96 6.29 -12.98
CA ARG A 794 -18.04 6.34 -13.99
C ARG A 794 -18.68 7.71 -14.14
N SER A 795 -18.87 8.45 -13.04
CA SER A 795 -19.49 9.79 -13.05
C SER A 795 -18.68 10.82 -13.82
N VAL A 796 -17.37 10.64 -13.93
CA VAL A 796 -16.46 11.56 -14.62
C VAL A 796 -16.22 11.13 -16.08
N ARG A 797 -16.55 9.88 -16.44
CA ARG A 797 -16.43 9.35 -17.81
C ARG A 797 -17.67 9.56 -18.69
N SER A 798 -18.48 10.55 -18.36
CA SER A 798 -19.69 10.93 -19.10
C SER A 798 -19.45 10.93 -20.63
N THR A 799 -20.14 10.05 -21.37
CA THR A 799 -20.51 10.13 -22.81
C THR A 799 -19.68 9.51 -23.96
N SER A 800 -18.81 8.50 -23.78
CA SER A 800 -18.38 7.70 -24.95
C SER A 800 -17.98 6.27 -24.59
N ALA A 801 -17.94 5.39 -25.59
CA ALA A 801 -17.70 3.94 -25.52
C ALA A 801 -16.74 3.48 -24.41
N SER A 802 -16.93 2.25 -23.90
CA SER A 802 -16.05 1.68 -22.86
C SER A 802 -14.59 1.87 -23.24
N GLU A 803 -13.82 2.55 -22.39
CA GLU A 803 -12.40 2.80 -22.64
C GLU A 803 -11.67 1.47 -22.94
N PRO A 804 -10.86 1.41 -24.01
CA PRO A 804 -10.12 0.21 -24.36
C PRO A 804 -9.27 -0.31 -23.19
N ILE A 805 -9.35 -1.61 -22.89
CA ILE A 805 -8.40 -2.24 -21.96
C ILE A 805 -7.13 -2.60 -22.74
N PRO A 806 -5.94 -2.12 -22.36
CA PRO A 806 -4.72 -2.26 -23.16
C PRO A 806 -4.36 -3.67 -23.65
N TYR A 807 -4.55 -4.72 -22.84
CA TYR A 807 -4.29 -6.09 -23.26
C TYR A 807 -5.42 -6.71 -24.10
N ARG A 808 -6.57 -6.05 -24.22
CA ARG A 808 -7.70 -6.50 -25.08
C ARG A 808 -7.74 -5.82 -26.42
N GLN A 809 -7.48 -4.53 -26.41
CA GLN A 809 -7.62 -3.66 -27.56
C GLN A 809 -6.36 -2.78 -27.68
N PRO A 810 -5.17 -3.36 -27.83
CA PRO A 810 -3.91 -2.63 -27.84
C PRO A 810 -3.85 -1.48 -28.85
N PHE A 811 -4.36 -1.67 -30.07
CA PHE A 811 -4.34 -0.62 -31.08
C PHE A 811 -5.29 0.54 -30.75
N ALA A 812 -6.51 0.24 -30.27
CA ALA A 812 -7.44 1.27 -29.80
C ALA A 812 -6.91 1.98 -28.55
N ALA A 813 -6.24 1.26 -27.65
CA ALA A 813 -5.58 1.84 -26.48
C ALA A 813 -4.44 2.80 -26.89
N ALA A 814 -3.66 2.45 -27.92
CA ALA A 814 -2.61 3.32 -28.45
C ALA A 814 -3.19 4.62 -29.04
N ALA A 815 -4.26 4.52 -29.85
CA ALA A 815 -4.95 5.69 -30.38
C ALA A 815 -5.56 6.58 -29.28
N SER A 816 -6.17 5.96 -28.26
CA SER A 816 -6.74 6.65 -27.09
C SER A 816 -5.67 7.42 -26.32
N ARG A 817 -4.53 6.78 -26.00
CA ARG A 817 -3.41 7.43 -25.29
C ARG A 817 -2.78 8.57 -26.09
N TYR A 818 -2.64 8.39 -27.40
CA TYR A 818 -2.11 9.46 -28.24
C TYR A 818 -3.06 10.66 -28.31
N THR A 819 -4.37 10.42 -28.34
CA THR A 819 -5.37 11.50 -28.26
C THR A 819 -5.24 12.27 -26.94
N ALA A 820 -5.08 11.58 -25.81
CA ALA A 820 -4.86 12.23 -24.51
C ALA A 820 -3.60 13.13 -24.50
N LEU A 821 -2.48 12.69 -25.12
CA LEU A 821 -1.29 13.52 -25.30
C LEU A 821 -1.58 14.79 -26.11
N LYS A 822 -2.33 14.67 -27.21
CA LYS A 822 -2.73 15.84 -28.01
C LYS A 822 -3.59 16.82 -27.23
N GLN A 823 -4.46 16.33 -26.34
CA GLN A 823 -5.28 17.17 -25.47
C GLN A 823 -4.43 17.94 -24.45
N GLU A 824 -3.43 17.31 -23.85
CA GLU A 824 -2.48 17.99 -22.95
C GLU A 824 -1.71 19.11 -23.67
N TRP A 825 -1.15 18.83 -24.86
CA TRP A 825 -0.45 19.86 -25.64
C TRP A 825 -1.39 21.00 -26.05
N SER A 826 -2.61 20.68 -26.48
CA SER A 826 -3.62 21.68 -26.83
C SER A 826 -3.99 22.54 -25.64
N PHE A 827 -4.17 21.94 -24.45
CA PHE A 827 -4.43 22.65 -23.21
C PHE A 827 -3.29 23.61 -22.88
N LEU A 828 -2.04 23.17 -22.92
CA LEU A 828 -0.90 24.03 -22.62
C LEU A 828 -0.74 25.16 -23.64
N LEU A 829 -0.98 24.90 -24.94
CA LEU A 829 -0.95 25.94 -25.99
C LEU A 829 -2.04 27.00 -25.76
N ALA A 830 -3.28 26.58 -25.49
CA ALA A 830 -4.40 27.49 -25.24
C ALA A 830 -4.18 28.38 -24.00
N ASN A 831 -3.37 27.91 -23.04
CA ASN A 831 -3.06 28.62 -21.79
C ASN A 831 -1.68 29.31 -21.79
N ASN A 832 -0.99 29.40 -22.93
CA ASN A 832 0.35 30.02 -23.05
C ASN A 832 1.44 29.33 -22.20
N GLN A 833 1.31 28.03 -21.97
CA GLN A 833 2.19 27.25 -21.08
C GLN A 833 3.12 26.28 -21.81
N LEU A 834 2.95 26.07 -23.13
CA LEU A 834 3.87 25.27 -23.94
C LEU A 834 4.91 26.16 -24.62
N ARG A 835 6.20 26.00 -24.28
CA ARG A 835 7.29 26.75 -24.93
C ARG A 835 7.83 26.04 -26.17
N VAL A 836 7.43 26.51 -27.34
CA VAL A 836 7.85 25.96 -28.64
C VAL A 836 8.00 27.11 -29.65
N SER A 837 8.98 27.03 -30.56
CA SER A 837 9.13 28.04 -31.62
C SER A 837 8.06 27.86 -32.70
N GLU A 838 7.80 28.88 -33.51
CA GLU A 838 6.83 28.78 -34.60
C GLU A 838 7.16 27.66 -35.61
N SER A 839 8.44 27.54 -35.98
CA SER A 839 8.90 26.52 -36.92
C SER A 839 8.69 25.12 -36.36
N GLU A 840 9.05 24.91 -35.09
CA GLU A 840 8.89 23.61 -34.42
C GLU A 840 7.42 23.28 -34.17
N LEU A 841 6.58 24.27 -33.86
CA LEU A 841 5.14 24.07 -33.68
C LEU A 841 4.46 23.63 -34.98
N LYS A 842 4.84 24.20 -36.12
CA LYS A 842 4.36 23.78 -37.45
C LYS A 842 4.74 22.32 -37.73
N VAL A 843 5.98 21.93 -37.44
CA VAL A 843 6.46 20.55 -37.60
C VAL A 843 5.71 19.59 -36.67
N LEU A 844 5.64 19.93 -35.37
CA LEU A 844 4.94 19.15 -34.36
C LEU A 844 3.48 18.90 -34.76
N LYS A 845 2.76 19.94 -35.19
CA LYS A 845 1.37 19.83 -35.64
C LYS A 845 1.21 18.85 -36.80
N SER A 846 1.94 19.07 -37.90
CA SER A 846 1.80 18.25 -39.11
C SER A 846 2.06 16.78 -38.82
N ARG A 847 3.16 16.49 -38.12
CA ARG A 847 3.54 15.11 -37.76
C ARG A 847 2.59 14.50 -36.76
N SER A 848 2.04 15.31 -35.85
CA SER A 848 1.09 14.82 -34.86
C SER A 848 -0.24 14.41 -35.48
N ASP A 849 -0.72 15.14 -36.49
CA ASP A 849 -1.94 14.77 -37.21
C ASP A 849 -1.74 13.49 -38.03
N GLU A 850 -0.62 13.36 -38.75
CA GLU A 850 -0.26 12.14 -39.50
C GLU A 850 -0.24 10.89 -38.61
N LEU A 851 0.43 10.96 -37.45
CA LEU A 851 0.51 9.85 -36.51
C LEU A 851 -0.87 9.51 -35.92
N GLY A 852 -1.66 10.52 -35.54
CA GLY A 852 -3.00 10.32 -34.98
C GLY A 852 -3.95 9.63 -35.96
N LEU A 853 -3.91 10.02 -37.23
CA LEU A 853 -4.66 9.38 -38.32
C LEU A 853 -4.23 7.91 -38.52
N ALA A 854 -2.92 7.65 -38.52
CA ALA A 854 -2.40 6.30 -38.70
C ALA A 854 -2.79 5.36 -37.54
N LEU A 855 -2.69 5.83 -36.29
CA LEU A 855 -3.11 5.06 -35.11
C LEU A 855 -4.63 4.80 -35.12
N SER A 856 -5.43 5.79 -35.51
CA SER A 856 -6.89 5.65 -35.62
C SER A 856 -7.29 4.64 -36.70
N ARG A 857 -6.61 4.68 -37.87
CA ARG A 857 -6.81 3.71 -38.94
C ARG A 857 -6.41 2.29 -38.52
N LEU A 858 -5.26 2.16 -37.84
CA LEU A 858 -4.82 0.87 -37.30
C LEU A 858 -5.83 0.30 -36.28
N ALA A 859 -6.38 1.14 -35.40
CA ALA A 859 -7.40 0.73 -34.44
C ALA A 859 -8.72 0.30 -35.11
N ALA A 860 -9.13 0.97 -36.19
CA ALA A 860 -10.37 0.67 -36.90
C ALA A 860 -10.27 -0.57 -37.80
N THR A 861 -9.13 -0.72 -38.50
CA THR A 861 -8.88 -1.81 -39.46
C THR A 861 -7.46 -2.35 -39.28
N PRO A 862 -7.23 -3.27 -38.33
CA PRO A 862 -5.91 -3.84 -38.08
C PRO A 862 -5.38 -4.66 -39.27
N SER A 863 -4.16 -4.37 -39.72
CA SER A 863 -3.46 -5.11 -40.77
C SER A 863 -1.94 -4.93 -40.64
N GLY A 864 -1.15 -5.80 -41.28
CA GLY A 864 0.31 -5.64 -41.32
C GLY A 864 0.76 -4.30 -41.94
N GLU A 865 0.05 -3.83 -42.98
CA GLU A 865 0.36 -2.56 -43.66
C GLU A 865 0.05 -1.33 -42.78
N SER A 866 -1.13 -1.30 -42.15
CA SER A 866 -1.51 -0.22 -41.25
C SER A 866 -0.60 -0.18 -40.02
N LEU A 867 -0.17 -1.35 -39.51
CA LEU A 867 0.77 -1.45 -38.41
C LEU A 867 2.16 -0.92 -38.80
N ALA A 868 2.70 -1.36 -39.94
CA ALA A 868 4.00 -0.90 -40.44
C ALA A 868 3.99 0.64 -40.64
N THR A 869 2.89 1.18 -41.14
CA THR A 869 2.71 2.63 -41.28
C THR A 869 2.70 3.34 -39.93
N ALA A 870 1.93 2.86 -38.96
CA ALA A 870 1.86 3.44 -37.62
C ALA A 870 3.22 3.39 -36.90
N LYS A 871 3.93 2.25 -36.94
CA LYS A 871 5.27 2.10 -36.34
C LYS A 871 6.28 3.07 -36.95
N ARG A 872 6.31 3.18 -38.29
CA ARG A 872 7.21 4.11 -39.00
C ARG A 872 6.95 5.56 -38.62
N LEU A 873 5.68 5.98 -38.58
CA LEU A 873 5.30 7.34 -38.20
C LEU A 873 5.59 7.63 -36.73
N LEU A 874 5.37 6.65 -35.84
CA LEU A 874 5.68 6.78 -34.41
C LEU A 874 7.19 6.97 -34.20
N ALA A 875 8.03 6.14 -34.81
CA ALA A 875 9.48 6.25 -34.72
C ALA A 875 9.99 7.59 -35.27
N SER A 876 9.44 8.05 -36.40
CA SER A 876 9.75 9.38 -36.95
C SER A 876 9.28 10.52 -36.05
N PHE A 877 8.15 10.36 -35.36
CA PHE A 877 7.64 11.38 -34.44
C PHE A 877 8.51 11.45 -33.18
N GLN A 878 8.87 10.31 -32.59
CA GLN A 878 9.71 10.23 -31.39
C GLN A 878 11.09 10.88 -31.59
N SER A 879 11.74 10.65 -32.73
CA SER A 879 13.06 11.23 -33.03
C SER A 879 13.02 12.75 -33.15
N GLN A 880 11.93 13.32 -33.65
CA GLN A 880 11.75 14.76 -33.80
C GLN A 880 11.24 15.44 -32.52
N PHE A 881 10.44 14.73 -31.73
CA PHE A 881 9.78 15.25 -30.54
C PHE A 881 10.76 15.92 -29.54
N GLN A 882 11.93 15.31 -29.35
CA GLN A 882 12.99 15.88 -28.49
C GLN A 882 13.48 17.25 -28.96
N SER A 883 13.65 17.42 -30.28
CA SER A 883 14.05 18.70 -30.87
C SER A 883 12.95 19.75 -30.67
N SER A 884 11.71 19.40 -31.01
CA SER A 884 10.58 20.33 -30.93
C SER A 884 10.27 20.77 -29.49
N MET A 885 10.55 19.92 -28.49
CA MET A 885 10.35 20.22 -27.07
C MET A 885 11.59 20.78 -26.37
N ARG A 886 12.70 21.07 -27.09
CA ARG A 886 13.95 21.52 -26.47
C ARG A 886 13.79 22.76 -25.59
N LEU A 887 13.03 23.76 -26.07
CA LEU A 887 12.77 25.00 -25.31
C LEU A 887 11.95 24.73 -24.05
N HIS A 888 10.90 23.90 -24.16
CA HIS A 888 10.06 23.52 -23.02
C HIS A 888 10.82 22.69 -21.98
N SER A 889 11.70 21.79 -22.45
CA SER A 889 12.50 20.92 -21.60
C SER A 889 13.50 21.68 -20.72
N GLY A 890 13.88 22.91 -21.09
CA GLY A 890 14.77 23.74 -20.26
C GLY A 890 14.17 24.11 -18.91
N GLU A 891 12.84 24.17 -18.81
CA GLU A 891 12.11 24.52 -17.59
C GLU A 891 11.29 23.35 -17.03
N ASN A 892 10.80 22.45 -17.90
CA ASN A 892 9.84 21.40 -17.55
C ASN A 892 10.32 20.02 -18.04
N SER A 893 11.60 19.69 -17.78
CA SER A 893 12.24 18.44 -18.23
C SER A 893 11.46 17.18 -17.83
N TYR A 894 10.90 17.14 -16.62
CA TYR A 894 10.07 16.03 -16.16
C TYR A 894 8.81 15.82 -17.02
N GLN A 895 8.14 16.90 -17.41
CA GLN A 895 6.94 16.83 -18.24
C GLN A 895 7.27 16.34 -19.66
N VAL A 896 8.38 16.81 -20.24
CA VAL A 896 8.86 16.33 -21.55
C VAL A 896 9.24 14.85 -21.49
N GLN A 897 9.93 14.42 -20.43
CA GLN A 897 10.26 13.00 -20.21
C GLN A 897 8.99 12.16 -20.05
N THR A 898 7.98 12.66 -19.34
CA THR A 898 6.68 12.00 -19.21
C THR A 898 6.00 11.80 -20.56
N TRP A 899 6.01 12.80 -21.43
CA TRP A 899 5.48 12.65 -22.79
C TRP A 899 6.26 11.66 -23.64
N GLN A 900 7.60 11.62 -23.52
CA GLN A 900 8.43 10.61 -24.17
C GLN A 900 8.07 9.20 -23.70
N ASN A 901 7.98 9.00 -22.39
CA ASN A 901 7.54 7.73 -21.80
C ASN A 901 6.15 7.31 -22.31
N ARG A 902 5.21 8.25 -22.45
CA ARG A 902 3.88 7.95 -22.99
C ARG A 902 3.91 7.60 -24.47
N LEU A 903 4.79 8.21 -25.27
CA LEU A 903 5.03 7.82 -26.66
C LEU A 903 5.67 6.42 -26.77
N GLU A 904 6.65 6.11 -25.91
CA GLU A 904 7.23 4.76 -25.79
C GLU A 904 6.18 3.72 -25.42
N SER A 905 5.20 4.09 -24.58
CA SER A 905 4.08 3.20 -24.26
C SER A 905 3.21 2.84 -25.47
N LEU A 906 3.16 3.71 -26.50
CA LEU A 906 2.45 3.39 -27.74
C LEU A 906 3.16 2.27 -28.50
N ASP A 907 4.48 2.34 -28.59
CA ASP A 907 5.27 1.29 -29.23
C ASP A 907 5.10 -0.07 -28.52
N MET A 908 5.11 -0.08 -27.18
CA MET A 908 4.78 -1.27 -26.38
C MET A 908 3.40 -1.85 -26.77
N LEU A 909 2.38 -1.02 -26.92
CA LEU A 909 1.05 -1.46 -27.33
C LEU A 909 1.03 -1.98 -28.77
N LEU A 910 1.74 -1.34 -29.69
CA LEU A 910 1.85 -1.80 -31.08
C LEU A 910 2.53 -3.18 -31.17
N ARG A 911 3.60 -3.42 -30.40
CA ARG A 911 4.30 -4.72 -30.33
C ARG A 911 3.44 -5.81 -29.70
N TYR A 912 2.71 -5.49 -28.63
CA TYR A 912 1.75 -6.43 -28.04
C TYR A 912 0.62 -6.77 -29.02
N GLY A 913 0.01 -5.75 -29.66
CA GLY A 913 -1.07 -5.92 -30.63
C GLY A 913 -0.67 -6.71 -31.86
N GLU A 914 0.54 -6.50 -32.39
CA GLU A 914 1.11 -7.33 -33.46
C GLU A 914 1.10 -8.81 -33.09
N ARG A 915 1.53 -9.15 -31.86
CA ARG A 915 1.52 -10.53 -31.38
C ARG A 915 0.11 -11.09 -31.25
N VAL A 916 -0.80 -10.35 -30.61
CA VAL A 916 -2.09 -10.94 -30.15
C VAL A 916 -3.27 -10.72 -31.08
N GLU A 917 -3.22 -9.76 -32.01
CA GLU A 917 -4.28 -9.51 -32.98
C GLU A 917 -3.90 -9.94 -34.40
N LEU A 918 -2.63 -9.81 -34.79
CA LEU A 918 -2.19 -10.10 -36.17
C LEU A 918 -1.46 -11.45 -36.31
N ASN A 919 -0.65 -11.81 -35.33
CA ASN A 919 0.21 -13.01 -35.39
C ASN A 919 -0.30 -14.16 -34.53
N ARG A 920 -1.47 -14.04 -33.89
CA ARG A 920 -2.02 -15.07 -33.02
C ARG A 920 -2.41 -16.29 -33.86
N ARG A 921 -1.50 -17.26 -33.94
CA ARG A 921 -1.73 -18.60 -34.47
C ARG A 921 -2.18 -19.55 -33.37
#